data_AF-A0A8H3IG70-F1
#
_entry.id   AF-A0A8H3IG70-F1
#
_cell.length_a   1.000
_cell.length_b   1.000
_cell.length_c   1.000
_cell.angle_alpha   90.00
_cell.angle_beta   90.00
_cell.angle_gamma   90.00
#
_symmetry.space_group_name_H-M   'P 1'
#
loop_
_entity.id
_entity.type
_entity.pdbx_description
1 polymer ?
#
loop_
_entity_poly.entity_id
_entity_poly.type
_entity_poly.pdbx_seq_one_letter_code
_entity_poly.pdbx_strand_id
1 'polypeptide(L)'
;MEARDAILLVGQWASEDDDVSDMATALTLAKNRLDSDKNFEEIVSLSLRTGYELQVNASTAISPGTSAEVIFSLPPIELLDILLDYGWDINSMGLPQRNSGPLLWRICHAPELVQWCIEHGARLTIPNETTSREPRSADIFHTPRHLLLLEVVARIGCVATFKKLHSMGAPLTPGVDWPKHHAPMVLHTAVFAAAVVLSRVSSSSSEIKVRVEMVQYLVDNVNWDVNGVCGGNWSAVIGPQFHCSRWKSNQHDIKRLGILVIANFLIGKGANIEFLLSFPDEESCSTPLGCLRHADPESFQAVIDLWRADYPDPMKVQSTESVQPVQIPGNGTPNKAEPPTLPPEVISMTGSFLELVDLKNIRLTSRLFSNSVFDHFHNFIRRKHITLTTSSLCDVIQKLQRSRLSCYVEEIVFSSPEVEGTDNIQGLLQNLLQMAWISENQRSLVVRSARRSEFIAIFEALYTSGLRLQSLRLYYDAGVDTGPVSYFGDFPRLMDLGPTLSSIRKLTWSLLIEDRATEDLAIIKQLLSMMTSVEVLNPSWYRRSSSLNSEVQSFSSCLDPILAMKLTECTLTGLYIQENSLRQFLAETSAKRITLDHIYMLSGTYETVFTILNNEKFDYFHLNCLQQCKGRERKRVQFGVPGECRVRIHHNRHVGPHEITREGKEATRKLEYHLTAKKLRGLTREGRQKYLDKMSRRCGFSEIWGSSYYLYG
;
A
#
# COMPACT_ATOMS: atom_id res chain seq x y z
N MET A 1 38.45 23.87 5.61
CA MET A 1 38.27 22.79 4.62
C MET A 1 37.85 23.48 3.34
N GLU A 2 38.78 23.59 2.38
CA GLU A 2 38.47 24.21 1.09
C GLU A 2 37.42 23.36 0.36
N ALA A 3 36.59 23.95 -0.52
CA ALA A 3 35.54 23.22 -1.23
C ALA A 3 36.09 21.97 -1.95
N ARG A 4 37.32 22.07 -2.45
CA ARG A 4 38.11 20.97 -3.02
C ARG A 4 38.32 19.80 -2.06
N ASP A 5 38.66 20.05 -0.80
CA ASP A 5 38.90 19.01 0.21
C ASP A 5 37.60 18.32 0.64
N ALA A 6 36.51 19.09 0.75
CA ALA A 6 35.19 18.55 1.04
C ALA A 6 34.73 17.57 -0.05
N ILE A 7 35.02 17.90 -1.30
CA ILE A 7 34.62 17.12 -2.48
C ILE A 7 35.50 15.88 -2.66
N LEU A 8 36.82 15.98 -2.41
CA LEU A 8 37.69 14.80 -2.39
C LEU A 8 37.29 13.81 -1.30
N LEU A 9 36.86 14.30 -0.13
CA LEU A 9 36.37 13.46 0.96
C LEU A 9 35.04 12.78 0.60
N VAL A 10 34.13 13.49 -0.07
CA VAL A 10 32.83 12.95 -0.52
C VAL A 10 33.01 11.98 -1.69
N GLY A 11 33.95 12.24 -2.60
CA GLY A 11 34.35 11.30 -3.65
C GLY A 11 34.96 10.03 -3.08
N GLN A 12 35.83 10.13 -2.06
CA GLN A 12 36.35 8.97 -1.34
C GLN A 12 35.23 8.18 -0.64
N TRP A 13 34.28 8.85 0.01
CA TRP A 13 33.13 8.17 0.62
C TRP A 13 32.23 7.47 -0.41
N ALA A 14 31.97 8.11 -1.56
CA ALA A 14 31.21 7.50 -2.64
C ALA A 14 31.93 6.31 -3.29
N SER A 15 33.28 6.28 -3.28
CA SER A 15 34.08 5.17 -3.80
C SER A 15 34.00 3.90 -2.95
N GLU A 16 33.61 4.00 -1.67
CA GLU A 16 33.52 2.86 -0.76
C GLU A 16 32.14 2.18 -0.76
N ASP A 17 31.08 2.88 -1.18
CA ASP A 17 29.68 2.44 -0.98
C ASP A 17 28.87 2.17 -2.28
N ASP A 18 29.42 2.35 -3.49
CA ASP A 18 28.80 1.98 -4.78
C ASP A 18 27.36 2.55 -4.99
N ASP A 19 27.03 3.67 -4.32
CA ASP A 19 25.69 4.28 -4.33
C ASP A 19 25.66 5.64 -5.07
N VAL A 20 24.90 5.68 -6.17
CA VAL A 20 24.78 6.81 -7.10
C VAL A 20 23.98 7.99 -6.50
N SER A 21 23.18 7.75 -5.45
CA SER A 21 22.36 8.80 -4.80
C SER A 21 23.22 9.86 -4.09
N ASP A 22 24.39 9.43 -3.61
CA ASP A 22 25.29 10.28 -2.83
C ASP A 22 26.08 11.24 -3.73
N MET A 23 26.39 10.83 -4.96
CA MET A 23 27.07 11.68 -5.94
C MET A 23 26.17 12.80 -6.49
N ALA A 24 24.89 12.49 -6.73
CA ALA A 24 23.89 13.49 -7.13
C ALA A 24 23.71 14.57 -6.05
N THR A 25 23.64 14.12 -4.80
CA THR A 25 23.53 14.99 -3.62
C THR A 25 24.79 15.82 -3.44
N ALA A 26 25.98 15.24 -3.66
CA ALA A 26 27.26 15.93 -3.61
C ALA A 26 27.38 17.03 -4.67
N LEU A 27 27.01 16.73 -5.92
CA LEU A 27 27.04 17.71 -7.02
C LEU A 27 26.01 18.83 -6.81
N THR A 28 24.84 18.51 -6.26
CA THR A 28 23.81 19.50 -5.89
C THR A 28 24.29 20.40 -4.75
N LEU A 29 24.94 19.83 -3.72
CA LEU A 29 25.53 20.58 -2.62
C LEU A 29 26.72 21.44 -3.07
N ALA A 30 27.53 20.95 -4.01
CA ALA A 30 28.62 21.71 -4.60
C ALA A 30 28.09 22.90 -5.41
N LYS A 31 27.07 22.69 -6.26
CA LYS A 31 26.39 23.74 -7.02
C LYS A 31 25.79 24.81 -6.11
N ASN A 32 25.11 24.41 -5.03
CA ASN A 32 24.46 25.35 -4.11
C ASN A 32 25.44 26.11 -3.18
N ARG A 33 26.72 25.72 -3.13
CA ARG A 33 27.74 26.35 -2.26
C ARG A 33 28.78 27.17 -3.02
N LEU A 34 28.79 27.11 -4.35
CA LEU A 34 29.77 27.81 -5.17
C LEU A 34 29.08 28.94 -5.92
N ASP A 35 29.38 30.17 -5.53
CA ASP A 35 28.82 31.40 -6.11
C ASP A 35 29.36 31.72 -7.53
N SER A 36 30.09 30.81 -8.19
CA SER A 36 30.56 31.03 -9.56
C SER A 36 30.55 29.76 -10.43
N ASP A 37 29.98 29.89 -11.62
CA ASP A 37 29.88 28.81 -12.63
C ASP A 37 31.25 28.25 -13.03
N LYS A 38 32.31 29.08 -12.98
CA LYS A 38 33.68 28.67 -13.31
C LYS A 38 34.25 27.57 -12.40
N ASN A 39 33.81 27.49 -11.15
CA ASN A 39 34.31 26.46 -10.22
C ASN A 39 33.60 25.12 -10.43
N PHE A 40 32.37 25.13 -10.94
CA PHE A 40 31.59 23.91 -11.14
C PHE A 40 32.15 23.04 -12.28
N GLU A 41 32.51 23.64 -13.42
CA GLU A 41 33.15 22.94 -14.55
C GLU A 41 34.47 22.28 -14.16
N GLU A 42 35.30 22.98 -13.38
CA GLU A 42 36.61 22.46 -12.92
C GLU A 42 36.42 21.26 -11.98
N ILE A 43 35.41 21.31 -11.10
CA ILE A 43 35.08 20.23 -10.16
C ILE A 43 34.57 18.98 -10.87
N VAL A 44 33.68 19.13 -11.85
CA VAL A 44 33.17 18.01 -12.63
C VAL A 44 34.28 17.38 -13.46
N SER A 45 35.10 18.22 -14.12
CA SER A 45 36.27 17.77 -14.89
C SER A 45 37.29 17.01 -14.03
N LEU A 46 37.57 17.50 -12.81
CA LEU A 46 38.47 16.83 -11.86
C LEU A 46 37.93 15.47 -11.42
N SER A 47 36.62 15.39 -11.15
CA SER A 47 35.96 14.15 -10.70
C SER A 47 35.92 13.07 -11.79
N LEU A 48 35.80 13.48 -13.06
CA LEU A 48 35.82 12.56 -14.20
C LEU A 48 37.26 12.08 -14.53
N ARG A 49 38.28 12.92 -14.31
CA ARG A 49 39.69 12.56 -14.53
C ARG A 49 40.26 11.54 -13.54
N THR A 50 39.67 11.37 -12.36
CA THR A 50 40.17 10.44 -11.34
C THR A 50 39.80 8.96 -11.59
N GLY A 51 39.24 8.63 -12.76
CA GLY A 51 39.11 7.24 -13.22
C GLY A 51 37.80 6.55 -12.85
N TYR A 52 36.73 7.29 -12.58
CA TYR A 52 35.38 6.73 -12.48
C TYR A 52 34.92 6.19 -13.84
N GLU A 53 34.54 4.92 -13.93
CA GLU A 53 33.87 4.38 -15.13
C GLU A 53 32.53 5.12 -15.34
N LEU A 54 32.37 5.75 -16.50
CA LEU A 54 31.18 6.51 -16.92
C LEU A 54 29.90 5.68 -17.11
N GLN A 55 29.83 4.46 -16.57
CA GLN A 55 28.56 3.73 -16.44
C GLN A 55 27.65 4.30 -15.34
N VAL A 56 28.11 5.31 -14.59
CA VAL A 56 27.26 6.13 -13.73
C VAL A 56 26.30 6.92 -14.62
N ASN A 57 25.07 6.39 -14.76
CA ASN A 57 23.97 7.02 -15.46
C ASN A 57 23.78 8.48 -14.99
N ALA A 58 24.10 9.48 -15.83
CA ALA A 58 23.75 10.88 -15.53
C ALA A 58 22.24 11.04 -15.28
N SER A 59 21.42 10.15 -15.84
CA SER A 59 19.99 10.02 -15.58
C SER A 59 19.63 9.63 -14.13
N THR A 60 20.54 9.05 -13.34
CA THR A 60 20.32 8.82 -11.89
C THR A 60 20.65 10.04 -11.03
N ALA A 61 21.58 10.91 -11.46
CA ALA A 61 21.83 12.19 -10.78
C ALA A 61 20.65 13.17 -10.88
N ILE A 62 19.70 12.88 -11.77
CA ILE A 62 18.50 13.67 -12.07
C ILE A 62 17.24 12.94 -11.53
N SER A 63 17.38 12.05 -10.53
CA SER A 63 16.27 11.23 -10.01
C SER A 63 15.44 11.96 -8.91
N PRO A 64 14.11 11.76 -8.83
CA PRO A 64 13.22 12.53 -7.96
C PRO A 64 13.12 11.93 -6.55
N GLY A 65 13.89 12.48 -5.61
CA GLY A 65 13.76 12.21 -4.16
C GLY A 65 13.51 13.46 -3.32
N THR A 66 13.51 14.64 -3.93
CA THR A 66 13.45 15.95 -3.26
C THR A 66 12.25 16.76 -3.75
N SER A 67 11.73 17.60 -2.86
CA SER A 67 10.60 18.55 -3.02
C SER A 67 10.36 19.02 -4.47
N ALA A 68 9.09 19.22 -4.85
CA ALA A 68 8.65 19.67 -6.17
C ALA A 68 9.36 20.93 -6.71
N GLU A 69 10.02 21.71 -5.85
CA GLU A 69 10.83 22.87 -6.24
C GLU A 69 12.22 22.52 -6.80
N VAL A 70 12.81 21.37 -6.45
CA VAL A 70 14.13 20.92 -6.99
C VAL A 70 13.98 20.24 -8.36
N ILE A 71 12.77 19.79 -8.71
CA ILE A 71 12.46 19.06 -9.95
C ILE A 71 12.66 19.91 -11.22
N PHE A 72 12.77 21.23 -11.10
CA PHE A 72 12.83 22.16 -12.24
C PHE A 72 14.20 22.75 -12.53
N SER A 73 15.26 22.40 -11.80
CA SER A 73 16.60 22.84 -12.20
C SER A 73 17.08 21.98 -13.36
N LEU A 74 16.86 22.45 -14.59
CA LEU A 74 17.45 21.88 -15.79
C LEU A 74 18.98 21.84 -15.65
N PRO A 75 19.66 20.77 -16.12
CA PRO A 75 21.11 20.76 -16.18
C PRO A 75 21.58 21.86 -17.14
N PRO A 76 22.62 22.63 -16.78
CA PRO A 76 23.25 23.57 -17.72
C PRO A 76 23.81 22.79 -18.91
N ILE A 77 23.76 23.40 -20.09
CA ILE A 77 24.20 22.76 -21.35
C ILE A 77 25.67 22.40 -21.27
N GLU A 78 26.47 23.26 -20.66
CA GLU A 78 27.91 23.12 -20.48
C GLU A 78 28.27 21.84 -19.71
N LEU A 79 27.44 21.47 -18.72
CA LEU A 79 27.61 20.21 -18.00
C LEU A 79 27.33 19.01 -18.91
N LEU A 80 26.32 19.10 -19.77
CA LEU A 80 25.97 18.02 -20.67
C LEU A 80 27.02 17.85 -21.78
N ASP A 81 27.59 18.93 -22.29
CA ASP A 81 28.73 18.90 -23.21
C ASP A 81 29.93 18.17 -22.58
N ILE A 82 30.27 18.51 -21.32
CA ILE A 82 31.32 17.80 -20.58
C ILE A 82 30.99 16.31 -20.44
N LEU A 83 29.75 15.95 -20.10
CA LEU A 83 29.39 14.53 -19.97
C LEU A 83 29.54 13.76 -21.28
N LEU A 84 29.13 14.35 -22.41
CA LEU A 84 29.28 13.76 -23.74
C LEU A 84 30.76 13.59 -24.13
N ASP A 85 31.60 14.58 -23.86
CA ASP A 85 33.05 14.53 -24.13
C ASP A 85 33.74 13.38 -23.38
N TYR A 86 33.21 13.00 -22.22
CA TYR A 86 33.70 11.86 -21.44
C TYR A 86 33.01 10.53 -21.80
N GLY A 87 32.17 10.50 -22.83
CA GLY A 87 31.57 9.26 -23.36
C GLY A 87 30.26 8.85 -22.70
N TRP A 88 29.54 9.78 -22.04
CA TRP A 88 28.17 9.52 -21.61
C TRP A 88 27.25 9.30 -22.81
N ASP A 89 26.47 8.22 -22.80
CA ASP A 89 25.45 7.99 -23.82
C ASP A 89 24.18 8.78 -23.50
N ILE A 90 23.86 9.76 -24.33
CA ILE A 90 22.63 10.57 -24.23
C ILE A 90 21.34 9.73 -24.31
N ASN A 91 21.42 8.54 -24.91
CA ASN A 91 20.32 7.59 -25.04
C ASN A 91 20.30 6.54 -23.92
N SER A 92 21.18 6.66 -22.92
CA SER A 92 21.24 5.74 -21.79
C SER A 92 19.90 5.68 -21.06
N MET A 93 19.32 4.49 -21.05
CA MET A 93 18.17 4.16 -20.21
C MET A 93 18.73 4.03 -18.78
N GLY A 94 18.41 4.97 -17.91
CA GLY A 94 18.84 4.94 -16.51
C GLY A 94 18.60 3.59 -15.83
N LEU A 95 19.17 3.38 -14.64
CA LEU A 95 18.89 2.18 -13.83
C LEU A 95 17.36 1.91 -13.78
N PRO A 96 16.91 0.64 -13.73
CA PRO A 96 15.50 0.25 -13.86
C PRO A 96 14.57 0.73 -12.72
N GLN A 97 14.95 1.76 -11.96
CA GLN A 97 14.08 2.42 -10.99
C GLN A 97 12.92 3.16 -11.67
N ARG A 98 11.89 3.48 -10.88
CA ARG A 98 10.64 4.13 -11.33
C ARG A 98 10.98 5.38 -12.17
N ASN A 99 10.39 5.54 -13.36
CA ASN A 99 10.64 6.65 -14.31
C ASN A 99 12.03 6.73 -15.00
N SER A 100 12.70 5.62 -15.31
CA SER A 100 13.88 5.68 -16.18
C SER A 100 13.51 5.70 -17.67
N GLY A 101 13.45 6.90 -18.22
CA GLY A 101 13.59 7.16 -19.67
C GLY A 101 14.90 7.91 -19.95
N PRO A 102 15.31 8.03 -21.22
CA PRO A 102 16.45 8.85 -21.62
C PRO A 102 16.28 10.30 -21.17
N LEU A 103 17.36 11.08 -21.11
CA LEU A 103 17.32 12.50 -20.69
C LEU A 103 16.21 13.27 -21.43
N LEU A 104 16.09 13.03 -22.74
CA LEU A 104 15.10 13.65 -23.63
C LEU A 104 13.65 13.55 -23.12
N TRP A 105 13.27 12.44 -22.46
CA TRP A 105 11.92 12.24 -21.90
C TRP A 105 11.65 13.13 -20.67
N ARG A 106 12.69 13.61 -20.00
CA ARG A 106 12.58 14.40 -18.76
C ARG A 106 12.58 15.90 -19.02
N ILE A 107 13.23 16.32 -20.10
CA ILE A 107 13.44 17.73 -20.45
C ILE A 107 12.44 18.26 -21.48
N CYS A 108 11.37 17.52 -21.78
CA CYS A 108 10.36 17.88 -22.78
C CYS A 108 9.68 19.25 -22.55
N HIS A 109 9.81 19.83 -21.36
CA HIS A 109 9.31 21.18 -21.03
C HIS A 109 10.28 22.30 -21.43
N ALA A 110 11.50 21.99 -21.88
CA ALA A 110 12.56 22.93 -22.23
C ALA A 110 12.96 22.80 -23.73
N PRO A 111 12.34 23.58 -24.64
CA PRO A 111 12.54 23.45 -26.09
C PRO A 111 14.00 23.60 -26.56
N GLU A 112 14.78 24.43 -25.86
CA GLU A 112 16.20 24.66 -26.14
C GLU A 112 17.05 23.44 -25.80
N LEU A 113 16.83 22.86 -24.61
CA LEU A 113 17.56 21.65 -24.20
C LEU A 113 17.15 20.42 -25.02
N VAL A 114 15.87 20.34 -25.41
CA VAL A 114 15.39 19.32 -26.35
C VAL A 114 16.13 19.45 -27.69
N GLN A 115 16.30 20.67 -28.20
CA GLN A 115 17.07 20.89 -29.43
C GLN A 115 18.50 20.41 -29.28
N TRP A 116 19.15 20.84 -28.21
CA TRP A 116 20.52 20.47 -27.93
C TRP A 116 20.66 18.95 -27.86
N CYS A 117 19.76 18.24 -27.16
CA CYS A 117 19.82 16.78 -27.11
C CYS A 117 19.71 16.13 -28.50
N ILE A 118 18.85 16.64 -29.37
CA ILE A 118 18.67 16.11 -30.73
C ILE A 118 19.91 16.38 -31.59
N GLU A 119 20.48 17.58 -31.51
CA GLU A 119 21.73 17.95 -32.19
C GLU A 119 22.91 17.05 -31.76
N HIS A 120 22.88 16.56 -30.52
CA HIS A 120 23.88 15.66 -29.95
C HIS A 120 23.48 14.17 -30.03
N GLY A 121 22.57 13.80 -30.93
CA GLY A 121 22.30 12.40 -31.27
C GLY A 121 21.30 11.68 -30.36
N ALA A 122 20.47 12.40 -29.60
CA ALA A 122 19.35 11.80 -28.90
C ALA A 122 18.32 11.22 -29.88
N ARG A 123 17.91 9.98 -29.64
CA ARG A 123 16.94 9.25 -30.45
C ARG A 123 15.52 9.68 -30.10
N LEU A 124 14.71 9.88 -31.13
CA LEU A 124 13.28 10.20 -30.98
C LEU A 124 12.41 8.96 -30.70
N THR A 125 13.01 7.76 -30.78
CA THR A 125 12.36 6.47 -30.60
C THR A 125 13.10 5.64 -29.56
N ILE A 126 12.36 4.93 -28.71
CA ILE A 126 12.95 3.96 -27.78
C ILE A 126 13.40 2.73 -28.59
N PRO A 127 14.63 2.21 -28.42
CA PRO A 127 15.07 1.00 -29.11
C PRO A 127 14.17 -0.19 -28.77
N ASN A 128 13.70 -0.90 -29.81
CA ASN A 128 12.85 -2.10 -29.68
C ASN A 128 13.47 -3.20 -28.81
N GLU A 129 14.79 -3.20 -28.62
CA GLU A 129 15.53 -4.23 -27.86
C GLU A 129 15.10 -4.36 -26.39
N THR A 130 14.44 -3.36 -25.81
CA THR A 130 13.90 -3.43 -24.44
C THR A 130 12.55 -4.16 -24.33
N THR A 131 11.87 -4.43 -25.45
CA THR A 131 10.52 -5.05 -25.48
C THR A 131 10.51 -6.58 -25.43
N SER A 132 11.66 -7.25 -25.61
CA SER A 132 11.77 -8.73 -25.50
C SER A 132 11.51 -9.27 -24.09
N ARG A 133 11.41 -8.41 -23.08
CA ARG A 133 11.11 -8.82 -21.71
C ARG A 133 9.59 -8.82 -21.53
N GLU A 134 8.97 -10.01 -21.56
CA GLU A 134 7.55 -10.17 -21.27
C GLU A 134 7.17 -9.36 -20.00
N PRO A 135 6.06 -8.59 -20.04
CA PRO A 135 5.62 -7.82 -18.90
C PRO A 135 5.32 -8.78 -17.75
N ARG A 136 6.08 -8.66 -16.65
CA ARG A 136 5.77 -9.36 -15.41
C ARG A 136 4.39 -8.88 -14.95
N SER A 137 3.47 -9.81 -14.73
CA SER A 137 2.08 -9.53 -14.33
C SER A 137 1.92 -8.74 -13.02
N ALA A 138 3.01 -8.52 -12.27
CA ALA A 138 3.03 -7.77 -11.02
C ALA A 138 3.69 -6.37 -11.12
N ASP A 139 4.35 -6.03 -12.24
CA ASP A 139 5.07 -4.75 -12.41
C ASP A 139 4.25 -3.69 -13.18
N ILE A 140 2.94 -3.90 -13.33
CA ILE A 140 2.00 -3.04 -14.07
C ILE A 140 1.86 -1.63 -13.44
N PHE A 141 2.36 -1.44 -12.21
CA PHE A 141 1.98 -0.32 -11.35
C PHE A 141 2.90 0.90 -11.33
N HIS A 142 3.92 1.00 -12.20
CA HIS A 142 4.87 2.12 -12.19
C HIS A 142 5.16 2.65 -13.58
N THR A 143 4.74 3.90 -13.83
CA THR A 143 5.10 4.84 -14.91
C THR A 143 5.48 4.23 -16.25
N PRO A 144 4.71 4.47 -17.32
CA PRO A 144 4.68 3.56 -18.44
C PRO A 144 6.03 3.63 -19.13
N ARG A 145 6.81 2.55 -19.06
CA ARG A 145 8.06 2.33 -19.79
C ARG A 145 7.85 2.29 -21.33
N HIS A 146 6.69 2.76 -21.78
CA HIS A 146 6.14 2.57 -23.11
C HIS A 146 5.50 3.84 -23.66
N LEU A 147 5.54 4.98 -22.95
CA LEU A 147 5.05 6.23 -23.54
C LEU A 147 5.99 6.68 -24.65
N LEU A 148 5.42 6.96 -25.82
CA LEU A 148 6.12 7.62 -26.90
C LEU A 148 6.56 9.01 -26.44
N LEU A 149 7.66 9.51 -27.01
CA LEU A 149 8.17 10.84 -26.68
C LEU A 149 7.08 11.92 -26.87
N LEU A 150 6.32 11.84 -27.96
CA LEU A 150 5.21 12.77 -28.23
C LEU A 150 4.06 12.65 -27.21
N GLU A 151 3.82 11.48 -26.63
CA GLU A 151 2.83 11.32 -25.55
C GLU A 151 3.30 11.99 -24.27
N VAL A 152 4.60 11.89 -23.95
CA VAL A 152 5.18 12.60 -22.79
C VAL A 152 5.10 14.11 -22.98
N VAL A 153 5.40 14.61 -24.17
CA VAL A 153 5.30 16.04 -24.48
C VAL A 153 3.85 16.52 -24.45
N ALA A 154 2.92 15.72 -25.00
CA ALA A 154 1.48 15.98 -24.90
C ALA A 154 1.01 15.99 -23.45
N ARG A 155 1.51 15.06 -22.62
CA ARG A 155 1.29 15.04 -21.17
C ARG A 155 1.85 16.26 -20.47
N ILE A 156 2.89 16.91 -21.00
CA ILE A 156 3.53 18.13 -20.45
C ILE A 156 2.87 19.42 -20.98
N GLY A 157 2.19 19.35 -22.12
CA GLY A 157 1.49 20.49 -22.71
C GLY A 157 2.40 21.48 -23.47
N CYS A 158 3.68 21.16 -23.69
CA CYS A 158 4.59 22.07 -24.40
C CYS A 158 4.42 21.99 -25.93
N VAL A 159 3.56 22.84 -26.49
CA VAL A 159 3.23 22.85 -27.94
C VAL A 159 4.46 23.12 -28.81
N ALA A 160 5.36 23.99 -28.37
CA ALA A 160 6.60 24.30 -29.11
C ALA A 160 7.48 23.05 -29.25
N THR A 161 7.73 22.33 -28.14
CA THR A 161 8.47 21.07 -28.16
C THR A 161 7.76 20.02 -29.01
N PHE A 162 6.43 19.92 -28.92
CA PHE A 162 5.66 18.95 -29.70
C PHE A 162 5.80 19.19 -31.20
N LYS A 163 5.55 20.42 -31.66
CA LYS A 163 5.71 20.84 -33.07
C LYS A 163 7.08 20.46 -33.61
N LYS A 164 8.10 20.76 -32.81
CA LYS A 164 9.50 20.54 -33.16
C LYS A 164 9.84 19.06 -33.30
N LEU A 165 9.55 18.27 -32.28
CA LEU A 165 9.78 16.82 -32.31
C LEU A 165 8.98 16.13 -33.42
N HIS A 166 7.73 16.54 -33.61
CA HIS A 166 6.88 16.04 -34.69
C HIS A 166 7.48 16.39 -36.08
N SER A 167 7.95 17.62 -36.29
CA SER A 167 8.62 18.03 -37.54
C SER A 167 9.93 17.28 -37.80
N MET A 168 10.57 16.78 -36.75
CA MET A 168 11.79 15.98 -36.81
C MET A 168 11.52 14.47 -36.98
N GLY A 169 10.26 14.07 -37.17
CA GLY A 169 9.88 12.69 -37.40
C GLY A 169 9.71 11.84 -36.14
N ALA A 170 9.51 12.45 -34.97
CA ALA A 170 9.07 11.70 -33.80
C ALA A 170 7.73 11.01 -34.09
N PRO A 171 7.59 9.71 -33.80
CA PRO A 171 6.42 8.95 -34.23
C PRO A 171 5.17 9.32 -33.41
N LEU A 172 4.06 9.54 -34.11
CA LEU A 172 2.73 9.73 -33.49
C LEU A 172 2.11 8.42 -33.01
N THR A 173 2.51 7.30 -33.62
CA THR A 173 2.02 5.96 -33.31
C THR A 173 3.21 5.03 -33.06
N PRO A 174 3.06 3.99 -32.23
CA PRO A 174 4.09 2.97 -32.12
C PRO A 174 4.37 2.34 -33.49
N GLY A 175 5.60 1.88 -33.72
CA GLY A 175 5.97 1.21 -34.99
C GLY A 175 5.15 -0.05 -35.26
N VAL A 176 5.22 -0.56 -36.50
CA VAL A 176 4.42 -1.71 -37.00
C VAL A 176 4.56 -2.99 -36.13
N ASP A 177 5.68 -3.13 -35.42
CA ASP A 177 5.97 -4.28 -34.56
C ASP A 177 5.42 -4.17 -33.12
N TRP A 178 4.75 -3.07 -32.79
CA TRP A 178 4.19 -2.88 -31.45
C TRP A 178 2.91 -3.71 -31.27
N PRO A 179 2.64 -4.27 -30.08
CA PRO A 179 1.41 -5.03 -29.85
C PRO A 179 0.18 -4.21 -30.24
N LYS A 180 -0.70 -4.78 -31.07
CA LYS A 180 -1.92 -4.14 -31.63
C LYS A 180 -2.87 -3.53 -30.58
N HIS A 181 -2.66 -3.82 -29.30
CA HIS A 181 -3.44 -3.30 -28.17
C HIS A 181 -2.98 -1.91 -27.67
N HIS A 182 -1.87 -1.38 -28.19
CA HIS A 182 -1.40 -0.02 -27.89
C HIS A 182 -1.64 0.89 -29.09
N ALA A 183 -2.91 1.21 -29.32
CA ALA A 183 -3.27 2.31 -30.21
C ALA A 183 -2.67 3.63 -29.67
N PRO A 184 -2.32 4.59 -30.55
CA PRO A 184 -1.72 5.86 -30.13
C PRO A 184 -2.59 6.56 -29.09
N MET A 185 -1.96 7.13 -28.05
CA MET A 185 -2.65 7.72 -26.89
C MET A 185 -2.33 9.22 -26.72
N VAL A 186 -1.78 9.89 -27.73
CA VAL A 186 -1.29 11.28 -27.63
C VAL A 186 -2.42 12.24 -27.19
N LEU A 187 -3.58 12.23 -27.87
CA LEU A 187 -4.70 13.09 -27.49
C LEU A 187 -5.28 12.72 -26.12
N HIS A 188 -5.51 11.42 -25.88
CA HIS A 188 -6.03 10.96 -24.57
C HIS A 188 -5.10 11.35 -23.43
N THR A 189 -3.79 11.26 -23.63
CA THR A 189 -2.77 11.67 -22.65
C THR A 189 -2.80 13.18 -22.41
N ALA A 190 -2.94 14.00 -23.47
CA ALA A 190 -3.09 15.44 -23.33
C ALA A 190 -4.36 15.81 -22.55
N VAL A 191 -5.50 15.18 -22.90
CA VAL A 191 -6.80 15.43 -22.27
C VAL A 191 -6.79 14.99 -20.81
N PHE A 192 -6.26 13.81 -20.50
CA PHE A 192 -6.10 13.33 -19.13
C PHE A 192 -5.19 14.26 -18.31
N ALA A 193 -4.04 14.66 -18.86
CA ALA A 193 -3.13 15.58 -18.18
C ALA A 193 -3.78 16.94 -17.91
N ALA A 194 -4.55 17.48 -18.87
CA ALA A 194 -5.30 18.71 -18.70
C ALA A 194 -6.35 18.58 -17.58
N ALA A 195 -7.11 17.47 -17.55
CA ALA A 195 -8.09 17.20 -16.52
C ALA A 195 -7.46 17.10 -15.12
N VAL A 196 -6.32 16.43 -15.00
CA VAL A 196 -5.57 16.29 -13.73
C VAL A 196 -5.02 17.63 -13.24
N VAL A 197 -4.55 18.50 -14.13
CA VAL A 197 -4.11 19.86 -13.74
C VAL A 197 -5.30 20.70 -13.30
N LEU A 198 -6.43 20.58 -14.00
CA LEU A 198 -7.67 21.27 -13.65
C LEU A 198 -8.25 20.81 -12.30
N SER A 199 -8.03 19.56 -11.90
CA SER A 199 -8.50 19.10 -10.59
C SER A 199 -7.66 19.66 -9.42
N ARG A 200 -6.42 20.15 -9.67
CA ARG A 200 -5.46 20.61 -8.64
C ARG A 200 -5.84 21.97 -8.10
N VAL A 201 -5.96 22.04 -6.77
CA VAL A 201 -6.27 23.25 -5.99
C VAL A 201 -5.19 24.33 -6.14
N SER A 202 -3.96 23.91 -6.45
CA SER A 202 -2.77 24.77 -6.49
C SER A 202 -2.25 25.06 -7.90
N SER A 203 -2.94 24.61 -8.96
CA SER A 203 -2.44 24.83 -10.32
C SER A 203 -2.64 26.28 -10.74
N SER A 204 -1.59 26.87 -11.32
CA SER A 204 -1.65 28.24 -11.82
C SER A 204 -2.52 28.31 -13.08
N SER A 205 -3.13 29.47 -13.32
CA SER A 205 -3.87 29.73 -14.57
C SER A 205 -2.99 29.53 -15.81
N SER A 206 -1.68 29.81 -15.71
CA SER A 206 -0.73 29.56 -16.79
C SER A 206 -0.52 28.08 -17.07
N GLU A 207 -0.45 27.23 -16.04
CA GLU A 207 -0.31 25.77 -16.22
C GLU A 207 -1.54 25.21 -16.95
N ILE A 208 -2.75 25.57 -16.52
CA ILE A 208 -4.01 25.15 -17.14
C ILE A 208 -4.05 25.56 -18.61
N LYS A 209 -3.72 26.82 -18.91
CA LYS A 209 -3.72 27.36 -20.28
C LYS A 209 -2.82 26.53 -21.21
N VAL A 210 -1.62 26.19 -20.76
CA VAL A 210 -0.66 25.37 -21.52
C VAL A 210 -1.22 23.97 -21.82
N ARG A 211 -1.95 23.35 -20.88
CA ARG A 211 -2.57 22.03 -21.13
C ARG A 211 -3.72 22.09 -22.13
N VAL A 212 -4.58 23.09 -22.00
CA VAL A 212 -5.71 23.28 -22.92
C VAL A 212 -5.22 23.62 -24.32
N GLU A 213 -4.19 24.46 -24.45
CA GLU A 213 -3.56 24.80 -25.73
C GLU A 213 -3.01 23.56 -26.44
N MET A 214 -2.43 22.60 -25.71
CA MET A 214 -1.98 21.33 -26.29
C MET A 214 -3.15 20.50 -26.84
N VAL A 215 -4.25 20.37 -26.11
CA VAL A 215 -5.44 19.65 -26.60
C VAL A 215 -5.98 20.31 -27.87
N GLN A 216 -6.09 21.64 -27.86
CA GLN A 216 -6.53 22.41 -29.03
C GLN A 216 -5.61 22.21 -30.22
N TYR A 217 -4.29 22.30 -30.02
CA TYR A 217 -3.30 22.11 -31.07
C TYR A 217 -3.39 20.70 -31.70
N LEU A 218 -3.54 19.66 -30.89
CA LEU A 218 -3.67 18.29 -31.39
C LEU A 218 -4.93 18.11 -32.25
N VAL A 219 -6.05 18.67 -31.83
CA VAL A 219 -7.32 18.56 -32.59
C VAL A 219 -7.31 19.46 -33.83
N ASP A 220 -6.91 20.72 -33.70
CA ASP A 220 -7.07 21.72 -34.76
C ASP A 220 -5.94 21.70 -35.80
N ASN A 221 -4.72 21.36 -35.38
CA ASN A 221 -3.54 21.43 -36.26
C ASN A 221 -2.99 20.06 -36.63
N VAL A 222 -3.07 19.07 -35.74
CA VAL A 222 -2.65 17.69 -36.03
C VAL A 222 -3.82 16.86 -36.58
N ASN A 223 -5.05 17.39 -36.54
CA ASN A 223 -6.27 16.73 -37.02
C ASN A 223 -6.48 15.34 -36.40
N TRP A 224 -6.22 15.24 -35.10
CA TRP A 224 -6.44 14.01 -34.36
C TRP A 224 -7.92 13.71 -34.19
N ASP A 225 -8.30 12.44 -34.38
CA ASP A 225 -9.68 12.01 -34.23
C ASP A 225 -10.12 12.08 -32.76
N VAL A 226 -11.07 12.98 -32.48
CA VAL A 226 -11.67 13.16 -31.15
C VAL A 226 -12.50 11.95 -30.70
N ASN A 227 -12.85 11.06 -31.63
CA ASN A 227 -13.55 9.79 -31.38
C ASN A 227 -12.61 8.58 -31.39
N GLY A 228 -11.30 8.79 -31.54
CA GLY A 228 -10.32 7.72 -31.58
C GLY A 228 -10.40 6.84 -30.33
N VAL A 229 -10.64 5.55 -30.54
CA VAL A 229 -10.71 4.57 -29.46
C VAL A 229 -9.33 3.96 -29.25
N CYS A 230 -8.83 3.95 -28.01
CA CYS A 230 -7.61 3.21 -27.72
C CYS A 230 -7.92 1.71 -27.51
N GLY A 231 -7.22 0.82 -28.21
CA GLY A 231 -7.48 -0.62 -28.19
C GLY A 231 -7.02 -1.39 -26.94
N GLY A 232 -6.90 -0.72 -25.78
CA GLY A 232 -6.32 -1.30 -24.56
C GLY A 232 -7.03 -0.89 -23.27
N ASN A 233 -6.98 -1.77 -22.27
CA ASN A 233 -7.57 -1.55 -20.95
C ASN A 233 -6.81 -0.45 -20.18
N TRP A 234 -7.31 0.78 -20.26
CA TRP A 234 -6.71 1.99 -19.64
C TRP A 234 -6.44 1.86 -18.14
N SER A 235 -7.24 1.06 -17.43
CA SER A 235 -7.10 0.84 -15.99
C SER A 235 -5.71 0.29 -15.61
N ALA A 236 -5.07 -0.47 -16.52
CA ALA A 236 -3.75 -1.05 -16.30
C ALA A 236 -2.58 -0.05 -16.47
N VAL A 237 -2.73 0.98 -17.30
CA VAL A 237 -1.62 1.90 -17.66
C VAL A 237 -1.44 3.04 -16.65
N ILE A 238 -2.52 3.45 -15.98
CA ILE A 238 -2.51 4.60 -15.07
C ILE A 238 -2.19 4.21 -13.62
N GLY A 239 -2.31 2.93 -13.27
CA GLY A 239 -2.03 2.42 -11.93
C GLY A 239 -3.06 2.90 -10.88
N PRO A 240 -3.40 2.09 -9.88
CA PRO A 240 -4.38 2.43 -8.84
C PRO A 240 -4.06 3.70 -8.04
N GLN A 241 -2.79 4.13 -8.06
CA GLN A 241 -2.28 5.25 -7.26
C GLN A 241 -2.63 6.62 -7.86
N PHE A 242 -3.19 6.66 -9.07
CA PHE A 242 -3.78 7.85 -9.67
C PHE A 242 -5.31 7.91 -9.52
N HIS A 243 -5.94 6.98 -8.78
CA HIS A 243 -7.35 7.08 -8.41
C HIS A 243 -7.62 8.40 -7.67
N CYS A 244 -8.65 9.13 -8.12
CA CYS A 244 -9.07 10.46 -7.70
C CYS A 244 -9.60 10.57 -6.25
N SER A 245 -9.11 9.79 -5.29
CA SER A 245 -9.62 9.78 -3.91
C SER A 245 -9.19 10.96 -3.04
N ARG A 246 -8.36 11.89 -3.53
CA ARG A 246 -7.75 12.98 -2.71
C ARG A 246 -8.29 14.41 -2.95
N TRP A 247 -9.41 14.59 -3.65
CA TRP A 247 -9.73 15.89 -4.27
C TRP A 247 -11.02 16.54 -3.78
N LYS A 248 -11.20 16.66 -2.46
CA LYS A 248 -12.25 17.50 -1.86
C LYS A 248 -11.64 18.77 -1.27
N SER A 249 -11.67 19.87 -2.03
CA SER A 249 -11.48 21.23 -1.51
C SER A 249 -12.48 22.18 -2.15
N ASN A 250 -12.86 23.22 -1.40
CA ASN A 250 -13.95 24.18 -1.64
C ASN A 250 -13.77 25.14 -2.84
N GLN A 251 -13.06 24.74 -3.91
CA GLN A 251 -12.98 25.50 -5.16
C GLN A 251 -13.68 24.75 -6.31
N HIS A 252 -14.98 24.47 -6.15
CA HIS A 252 -15.76 23.72 -7.14
C HIS A 252 -15.94 24.47 -8.47
N ASP A 253 -15.99 25.80 -8.47
CA ASP A 253 -16.42 26.55 -9.67
C ASP A 253 -15.33 26.67 -10.75
N ILE A 254 -14.07 26.90 -10.36
CA ILE A 254 -12.95 27.03 -11.32
C ILE A 254 -12.63 25.68 -11.97
N LYS A 255 -12.72 24.58 -11.20
CA LYS A 255 -12.48 23.21 -11.68
C LYS A 255 -13.53 22.79 -12.71
N ARG A 256 -14.81 23.03 -12.38
CA ARG A 256 -15.94 22.79 -13.29
C ARG A 256 -15.77 23.53 -14.60
N LEU A 257 -15.41 24.82 -14.55
CA LEU A 257 -15.23 25.64 -15.75
C LEU A 257 -14.16 25.10 -16.69
N GLY A 258 -13.01 24.64 -16.18
CA GLY A 258 -11.95 24.11 -17.04
C GLY A 258 -12.32 22.80 -17.72
N ILE A 259 -12.95 21.87 -17.00
CA ILE A 259 -13.42 20.60 -17.56
C ILE A 259 -14.54 20.86 -18.58
N LEU A 260 -15.45 21.78 -18.28
CA LEU A 260 -16.47 22.25 -19.21
C LEU A 260 -15.85 22.81 -20.49
N VAL A 261 -14.78 23.61 -20.40
CA VAL A 261 -14.09 24.17 -21.58
C VAL A 261 -13.52 23.07 -22.47
N ILE A 262 -12.85 22.06 -21.92
CA ILE A 262 -12.28 20.97 -22.72
C ILE A 262 -13.39 20.07 -23.29
N ALA A 263 -14.39 19.72 -22.48
CA ALA A 263 -15.50 18.89 -22.93
C ALA A 263 -16.31 19.58 -24.04
N ASN A 264 -16.68 20.86 -23.85
CA ASN A 264 -17.37 21.64 -24.87
C ASN A 264 -16.53 21.81 -26.14
N PHE A 265 -15.21 21.99 -26.00
CA PHE A 265 -14.31 22.03 -27.15
C PHE A 265 -14.34 20.73 -27.94
N LEU A 266 -14.19 19.57 -27.27
CA LEU A 266 -14.23 18.26 -27.92
C LEU A 266 -15.59 17.98 -28.56
N ILE A 267 -16.70 18.28 -27.87
CA ILE A 267 -18.06 18.15 -28.38
C ILE A 267 -18.26 19.04 -29.62
N GLY A 268 -17.81 20.30 -29.56
CA GLY A 268 -17.84 21.22 -30.71
C GLY A 268 -16.99 20.76 -31.90
N LYS A 269 -16.03 19.84 -31.67
CA LYS A 269 -15.21 19.20 -32.69
C LYS A 269 -15.77 17.84 -33.14
N GLY A 270 -16.98 17.48 -32.72
CA GLY A 270 -17.68 16.27 -33.17
C GLY A 270 -17.43 15.04 -32.30
N ALA A 271 -17.01 15.21 -31.04
CA ALA A 271 -16.88 14.08 -30.12
C ALA A 271 -18.26 13.48 -29.80
N ASN A 272 -18.39 12.15 -29.96
CA ASN A 272 -19.64 11.42 -29.85
C ASN A 272 -19.98 11.14 -28.38
N ILE A 273 -20.94 11.89 -27.85
CA ILE A 273 -21.41 11.76 -26.47
C ILE A 273 -22.19 10.45 -26.28
N GLU A 274 -23.01 10.04 -27.26
CA GLU A 274 -23.83 8.82 -27.18
C GLU A 274 -22.97 7.57 -27.03
N PHE A 275 -21.81 7.55 -27.70
CA PHE A 275 -20.84 6.47 -27.55
C PHE A 275 -20.41 6.30 -26.08
N LEU A 276 -20.22 7.38 -25.32
CA LEU A 276 -19.84 7.30 -23.90
C LEU A 276 -20.96 6.86 -22.98
N LEU A 277 -22.19 7.29 -23.29
CA LEU A 277 -23.38 6.94 -22.52
C LEU A 277 -23.72 5.46 -22.65
N SER A 278 -23.26 4.80 -23.73
CA SER A 278 -23.47 3.38 -23.98
C SER A 278 -22.57 2.42 -23.18
N PHE A 279 -21.54 2.91 -22.46
CA PHE A 279 -20.63 2.08 -21.64
C PHE A 279 -20.72 2.42 -20.13
N PRO A 280 -21.41 1.59 -19.32
CA PRO A 280 -21.64 1.85 -17.90
C PRO A 280 -20.51 1.31 -17.01
N ASP A 281 -19.31 1.89 -17.09
CA ASP A 281 -18.39 2.10 -15.94
C ASP A 281 -16.96 1.48 -15.97
N GLU A 282 -16.63 0.45 -16.75
CA GLU A 282 -15.23 -0.09 -16.78
C GLU A 282 -14.47 0.08 -18.10
N GLU A 283 -15.16 0.15 -19.25
CA GLU A 283 -14.52 0.31 -20.58
C GLU A 283 -14.51 1.78 -21.09
N SER A 284 -14.97 2.71 -20.25
CA SER A 284 -15.28 4.09 -20.64
C SER A 284 -14.07 4.99 -20.90
N CYS A 285 -12.85 4.64 -20.44
CA CYS A 285 -11.63 5.44 -20.67
C CYS A 285 -11.08 5.33 -22.11
N SER A 286 -11.79 4.65 -23.00
CA SER A 286 -11.29 4.35 -24.34
C SER A 286 -11.31 5.55 -25.30
N THR A 287 -12.01 6.63 -24.96
CA THR A 287 -12.08 7.87 -25.75
C THR A 287 -11.61 9.09 -24.95
N PRO A 288 -11.25 10.21 -25.61
CA PRO A 288 -10.83 11.43 -24.93
C PRO A 288 -11.88 11.99 -23.93
N LEU A 289 -13.16 11.96 -24.30
CA LEU A 289 -14.24 12.35 -23.37
C LEU A 289 -14.41 11.35 -22.22
N GLY A 290 -14.10 10.08 -22.44
CA GLY A 290 -14.04 9.04 -21.43
C GLY A 290 -12.97 9.32 -20.37
N CYS A 291 -11.80 9.79 -20.79
CA CYS A 291 -10.75 10.24 -19.90
C CYS A 291 -11.20 11.43 -19.02
N LEU A 292 -12.01 12.36 -19.56
CA LEU A 292 -12.58 13.47 -18.80
C LEU A 292 -13.60 12.97 -17.76
N ARG A 293 -14.52 12.08 -18.17
CA ARG A 293 -15.50 11.44 -17.26
C ARG A 293 -14.79 10.73 -16.11
N HIS A 294 -13.69 10.04 -16.38
CA HIS A 294 -12.93 9.33 -15.34
C HIS A 294 -12.18 10.28 -14.40
N ALA A 295 -11.64 11.37 -14.92
CA ALA A 295 -10.89 12.34 -14.12
C ALA A 295 -11.79 13.13 -13.16
N ASP A 296 -13.01 13.51 -13.59
CA ASP A 296 -14.01 14.22 -12.77
C ASP A 296 -15.44 13.88 -13.24
N PRO A 297 -16.05 12.82 -12.69
CA PRO A 297 -17.37 12.37 -13.07
C PRO A 297 -18.47 13.41 -12.82
N GLU A 298 -18.36 14.19 -11.74
CA GLU A 298 -19.39 15.15 -11.33
C GLU A 298 -19.46 16.33 -12.30
N SER A 299 -18.30 16.93 -12.61
CA SER A 299 -18.22 18.05 -13.56
C SER A 299 -18.61 17.59 -14.97
N PHE A 300 -18.24 16.35 -15.33
CA PHE A 300 -18.63 15.77 -16.61
C PHE A 300 -20.15 15.55 -16.72
N GLN A 301 -20.81 15.07 -15.66
CA GLN A 301 -22.27 14.93 -15.65
C GLN A 301 -22.98 16.27 -15.87
N ALA A 302 -22.46 17.36 -15.29
CA ALA A 302 -23.00 18.71 -15.54
C ALA A 302 -22.88 19.13 -17.02
N VAL A 303 -21.83 18.72 -17.73
CA VAL A 303 -21.69 18.95 -19.19
C VAL A 303 -22.80 18.21 -19.94
N ILE A 304 -23.06 16.95 -19.58
CA ILE A 304 -24.10 16.13 -20.21
C ILE A 304 -25.48 16.75 -19.98
N ASP A 305 -25.75 17.22 -18.78
CA ASP A 305 -27.02 17.83 -18.43
C ASP A 305 -27.25 19.15 -19.21
N LEU A 306 -26.20 19.97 -19.37
CA LEU A 306 -26.23 21.17 -20.22
C LEU A 306 -26.44 20.83 -21.70
N TRP A 307 -25.71 19.85 -22.23
CA TRP A 307 -25.86 19.41 -23.62
C TRP A 307 -27.27 18.87 -23.91
N ARG A 308 -27.85 18.08 -22.99
CA ARG A 308 -29.24 17.59 -23.08
C ARG A 308 -30.26 18.73 -23.03
N ALA A 309 -30.00 19.79 -22.28
CA ALA A 309 -30.87 20.96 -22.24
C ALA A 309 -30.88 21.73 -23.57
N ASP A 310 -29.73 21.80 -24.26
CA ASP A 310 -29.60 22.48 -25.55
C ASP A 310 -30.09 21.63 -26.74
N TYR A 311 -30.14 20.29 -26.63
CA TYR A 311 -30.54 19.36 -27.70
C TYR A 311 -31.53 18.28 -27.21
N PRO A 312 -32.82 18.61 -27.03
CA PRO A 312 -33.77 17.75 -26.30
C PRO A 312 -34.30 16.50 -27.04
N ASP A 313 -33.96 16.22 -28.32
CA ASP A 313 -34.53 15.05 -29.01
C ASP A 313 -33.70 14.49 -30.19
N PRO A 314 -32.77 13.53 -29.96
CA PRO A 314 -32.09 12.79 -31.03
C PRO A 314 -32.71 11.43 -31.39
N MET A 315 -33.78 10.96 -30.71
CA MET A 315 -34.32 9.60 -30.89
C MET A 315 -35.73 9.57 -31.51
N LYS A 316 -35.77 9.76 -32.84
CA LYS A 316 -36.80 9.16 -33.71
C LYS A 316 -36.15 8.24 -34.74
N VAL A 317 -35.69 7.07 -34.29
CA VAL A 317 -35.50 5.90 -35.17
C VAL A 317 -36.27 4.74 -34.53
N GLN A 318 -37.32 4.30 -35.22
CA GLN A 318 -38.31 3.32 -34.76
C GLN A 318 -37.70 1.93 -34.62
N SER A 319 -37.94 1.27 -33.49
CA SER A 319 -37.88 -0.19 -33.38
C SER A 319 -39.21 -0.69 -32.80
N THR A 320 -39.95 -1.42 -33.61
CA THR A 320 -41.12 -2.20 -33.20
C THR A 320 -40.83 -3.65 -33.50
N GLU A 321 -40.82 -4.51 -32.48
CA GLU A 321 -41.49 -5.81 -32.50
C GLU A 321 -41.47 -6.45 -31.10
N SER A 322 -42.66 -6.74 -30.58
CA SER A 322 -42.90 -7.45 -29.33
C SER A 322 -43.20 -8.92 -29.61
N VAL A 323 -42.49 -9.82 -28.93
CA VAL A 323 -42.72 -11.27 -29.00
C VAL A 323 -43.54 -11.71 -27.77
N GLN A 324 -44.66 -12.40 -28.00
CA GLN A 324 -45.50 -12.98 -26.95
C GLN A 324 -44.97 -14.33 -26.43
N PRO A 325 -45.24 -14.69 -25.16
CA PRO A 325 -44.74 -15.92 -24.56
C PRO A 325 -45.62 -17.14 -24.92
N VAL A 326 -44.95 -18.24 -25.20
CA VAL A 326 -45.52 -19.56 -25.53
C VAL A 326 -46.07 -20.23 -24.27
N GLN A 327 -47.31 -20.73 -24.35
CA GLN A 327 -47.91 -21.61 -23.34
C GLN A 327 -47.47 -23.07 -23.56
N ILE A 328 -47.13 -23.76 -22.48
CA ILE A 328 -46.86 -25.22 -22.47
C ILE A 328 -48.04 -25.93 -21.77
N PRO A 329 -48.68 -26.94 -22.38
CA PRO A 329 -49.73 -27.73 -21.75
C PRO A 329 -49.15 -28.87 -20.90
N GLY A 330 -49.87 -29.24 -19.86
CA GLY A 330 -49.43 -30.17 -18.83
C GLY A 330 -49.71 -31.66 -19.06
N ASN A 331 -49.56 -32.37 -17.94
CA ASN A 331 -49.90 -33.75 -17.58
C ASN A 331 -48.86 -34.87 -17.73
N GLY A 332 -48.59 -35.51 -16.59
CA GLY A 332 -47.93 -36.80 -16.45
C GLY A 332 -47.36 -36.94 -15.04
N THR A 333 -48.13 -37.45 -14.08
CA THR A 333 -47.63 -37.83 -12.74
C THR A 333 -46.69 -39.03 -12.86
N PRO A 334 -45.38 -38.90 -12.57
CA PRO A 334 -44.48 -40.04 -12.51
C PRO A 334 -44.36 -40.55 -11.07
N ASN A 335 -44.14 -41.85 -10.96
CA ASN A 335 -43.88 -42.57 -9.73
C ASN A 335 -42.86 -41.86 -8.84
N LYS A 336 -43.15 -41.88 -7.53
CA LYS A 336 -42.42 -41.26 -6.43
C LYS A 336 -41.04 -41.89 -6.25
N ALA A 337 -40.13 -41.67 -7.20
CA ALA A 337 -38.71 -41.86 -6.99
C ALA A 337 -38.26 -40.80 -5.97
N GLU A 338 -37.63 -41.22 -4.87
CA GLU A 338 -37.00 -40.27 -3.96
C GLU A 338 -36.02 -39.41 -4.78
N PRO A 339 -36.16 -38.07 -4.74
CA PRO A 339 -35.32 -37.20 -5.53
C PRO A 339 -33.85 -37.45 -5.15
N PRO A 340 -32.92 -37.45 -6.12
CA PRO A 340 -31.52 -37.64 -5.84
C PRO A 340 -31.07 -36.58 -4.82
N THR A 341 -30.66 -37.03 -3.63
CA THR A 341 -30.14 -36.16 -2.60
C THR A 341 -28.75 -35.70 -3.03
N LEU A 342 -28.53 -34.40 -3.03
CA LEU A 342 -27.20 -33.84 -3.29
C LEU A 342 -26.21 -34.32 -2.22
N PRO A 343 -24.95 -34.64 -2.58
CA PRO A 343 -23.93 -34.97 -1.59
C PRO A 343 -23.75 -33.86 -0.56
N PRO A 344 -23.55 -34.17 0.74
CA PRO A 344 -23.36 -33.19 1.80
C PRO A 344 -22.26 -32.16 1.53
N GLU A 345 -21.21 -32.54 0.80
CA GLU A 345 -20.09 -31.68 0.41
C GLU A 345 -20.55 -30.58 -0.55
N VAL A 346 -21.42 -30.91 -1.52
CA VAL A 346 -21.97 -29.94 -2.47
C VAL A 346 -22.93 -29.00 -1.77
N ILE A 347 -23.73 -29.51 -0.83
CA ILE A 347 -24.63 -28.70 0.01
C ILE A 347 -23.83 -27.73 0.88
N SER A 348 -22.77 -28.21 1.54
CA SER A 348 -21.88 -27.40 2.38
C SER A 348 -21.14 -26.33 1.57
N MET A 349 -20.59 -26.71 0.42
CA MET A 349 -19.92 -25.79 -0.51
C MET A 349 -20.88 -24.73 -1.03
N THR A 350 -22.08 -25.11 -1.47
CA THR A 350 -23.12 -24.15 -1.92
C THR A 350 -23.49 -23.20 -0.79
N GLY A 351 -23.67 -23.72 0.43
CA GLY A 351 -23.91 -22.91 1.64
C GLY A 351 -22.85 -21.85 1.90
N SER A 352 -21.58 -22.11 1.55
CA SER A 352 -20.49 -21.17 1.75
C SER A 352 -20.47 -19.97 0.78
N PHE A 353 -21.24 -20.05 -0.32
CA PHE A 353 -21.34 -18.99 -1.33
C PHE A 353 -22.62 -18.15 -1.22
N LEU A 354 -23.57 -18.57 -0.37
CA LEU A 354 -24.87 -17.93 -0.23
C LEU A 354 -24.84 -16.78 0.79
N GLU A 355 -25.54 -15.69 0.50
CA GLU A 355 -25.69 -14.59 1.44
C GLU A 355 -26.52 -15.01 2.66
N LEU A 356 -26.41 -14.28 3.78
CA LEU A 356 -27.13 -14.62 5.01
C LEU A 356 -28.64 -14.72 4.82
N VAL A 357 -29.22 -13.86 3.98
CA VAL A 357 -30.65 -13.85 3.71
C VAL A 357 -31.05 -15.15 3.01
N ASP A 358 -30.28 -15.58 2.02
CA ASP A 358 -30.51 -16.83 1.29
C ASP A 358 -30.24 -18.05 2.15
N LEU A 359 -29.18 -18.05 2.96
CA LEU A 359 -28.92 -19.08 3.95
C LEU A 359 -30.08 -19.22 4.93
N LYS A 360 -30.63 -18.10 5.42
CA LYS A 360 -31.81 -18.13 6.30
C LYS A 360 -33.01 -18.71 5.57
N ASN A 361 -33.29 -18.26 4.36
CA ASN A 361 -34.42 -18.75 3.56
C ASN A 361 -34.29 -20.25 3.27
N ILE A 362 -33.10 -20.70 2.89
CA ILE A 362 -32.79 -22.12 2.62
C ILE A 362 -32.87 -22.98 3.89
N ARG A 363 -32.44 -22.47 5.05
CA ARG A 363 -32.63 -23.17 6.32
C ARG A 363 -34.10 -23.32 6.70
N LEU A 364 -34.93 -22.33 6.38
CA LEU A 364 -36.36 -22.37 6.63
C LEU A 364 -37.10 -23.30 5.65
N THR A 365 -36.59 -23.47 4.43
CA THR A 365 -37.24 -24.28 3.38
C THR A 365 -36.70 -25.71 3.29
N SER A 366 -35.49 -26.00 3.78
CA SER A 366 -34.84 -27.32 3.65
C SER A 366 -34.14 -27.80 4.93
N ARG A 367 -34.65 -28.90 5.51
CA ARG A 367 -34.04 -29.55 6.68
C ARG A 367 -32.66 -30.14 6.38
N LEU A 368 -32.45 -30.66 5.16
CA LEU A 368 -31.16 -31.22 4.72
C LEU A 368 -30.07 -30.14 4.68
N PHE A 369 -30.40 -28.94 4.19
CA PHE A 369 -29.48 -27.82 4.23
C PHE A 369 -29.28 -27.30 5.65
N SER A 370 -30.33 -27.26 6.48
CA SER A 370 -30.24 -26.70 7.83
C SER A 370 -29.15 -27.32 8.70
N ASN A 371 -28.95 -28.64 8.60
CA ASN A 371 -27.87 -29.32 9.33
C ASN A 371 -26.50 -29.08 8.68
N SER A 372 -26.41 -29.15 7.35
CA SER A 372 -25.15 -29.08 6.61
C SER A 372 -24.54 -27.67 6.59
N VAL A 373 -25.38 -26.63 6.68
CA VAL A 373 -24.94 -25.22 6.71
C VAL A 373 -24.98 -24.62 8.12
N PHE A 374 -25.31 -25.43 9.14
CA PHE A 374 -25.41 -24.95 10.53
C PHE A 374 -24.10 -24.30 10.97
N ASP A 375 -22.97 -24.96 10.75
CA ASP A 375 -21.65 -24.43 11.13
C ASP A 375 -21.30 -23.16 10.36
N HIS A 376 -21.66 -23.06 9.08
CA HIS A 376 -21.41 -21.87 8.28
C HIS A 376 -22.26 -20.69 8.77
N PHE A 377 -23.55 -20.91 9.01
CA PHE A 377 -24.45 -19.91 9.58
C PHE A 377 -24.04 -19.52 11.01
N HIS A 378 -23.64 -20.49 11.82
CA HIS A 378 -23.15 -20.26 13.18
C HIS A 378 -21.87 -19.44 13.14
N ASN A 379 -20.89 -19.80 12.31
CA ASN A 379 -19.65 -19.03 12.12
C ASN A 379 -19.92 -17.62 11.59
N PHE A 380 -20.86 -17.48 10.66
CA PHE A 380 -21.27 -16.18 10.11
C PHE A 380 -21.84 -15.26 11.20
N ILE A 381 -22.57 -15.80 12.18
CA ILE A 381 -23.11 -15.00 13.29
C ILE A 381 -22.08 -14.81 14.40
N ARG A 382 -21.33 -15.87 14.72
CA ARG A 382 -20.29 -15.91 15.75
C ARG A 382 -19.25 -14.83 15.55
N ARG A 383 -18.84 -14.59 14.30
CA ARG A 383 -17.85 -13.57 13.95
C ARG A 383 -18.44 -12.53 13.01
N LYS A 384 -18.56 -11.29 13.48
CA LYS A 384 -19.05 -10.17 12.66
C LYS A 384 -17.94 -9.21 12.29
N HIS A 385 -17.61 -9.19 11.00
CA HIS A 385 -16.74 -8.17 10.44
C HIS A 385 -17.58 -6.93 10.09
N ILE A 386 -17.18 -5.78 10.64
CA ILE A 386 -17.88 -4.51 10.51
C ILE A 386 -16.88 -3.50 9.97
N THR A 387 -17.13 -3.01 8.77
CA THR A 387 -16.41 -1.85 8.25
C THR A 387 -16.91 -0.60 8.97
N LEU A 388 -16.02 0.25 9.48
CA LEU A 388 -16.34 1.46 10.24
C LEU A 388 -16.85 2.58 9.31
N THR A 389 -17.94 2.32 8.60
CA THR A 389 -18.72 3.34 7.89
C THR A 389 -20.03 3.57 8.63
N THR A 390 -20.58 4.77 8.51
CA THR A 390 -21.90 5.10 9.05
C THR A 390 -22.96 4.12 8.55
N SER A 391 -22.97 3.80 7.26
CA SER A 391 -23.93 2.86 6.65
C SER A 391 -23.79 1.44 7.20
N SER A 392 -22.57 0.92 7.32
CA SER A 392 -22.31 -0.42 7.86
C SER A 392 -22.67 -0.53 9.33
N LEU A 393 -22.32 0.48 10.14
CA LEU A 393 -22.70 0.52 11.56
C LEU A 393 -24.23 0.54 11.71
N CYS A 394 -24.94 1.39 10.96
CA CYS A 394 -26.40 1.45 10.97
C CYS A 394 -27.06 0.13 10.55
N ASP A 395 -26.56 -0.51 9.47
CA ASP A 395 -27.07 -1.80 9.00
C ASP A 395 -26.88 -2.90 10.05
N VAL A 396 -25.70 -2.96 10.69
CA VAL A 396 -25.46 -3.93 11.75
C VAL A 396 -26.33 -3.65 12.97
N ILE A 397 -26.46 -2.39 13.40
CA ILE A 397 -27.37 -2.01 14.50
C ILE A 397 -28.79 -2.46 14.18
N GLN A 398 -29.30 -2.18 12.98
CA GLN A 398 -30.66 -2.56 12.57
C GLN A 398 -30.85 -4.08 12.53
N LYS A 399 -29.85 -4.83 12.02
CA LYS A 399 -29.87 -6.30 11.97
C LYS A 399 -29.82 -6.93 13.37
N LEU A 400 -29.03 -6.38 14.28
CA LEU A 400 -28.93 -6.84 15.67
C LEU A 400 -30.17 -6.44 16.50
N GLN A 401 -30.76 -5.27 16.26
CA GLN A 401 -31.99 -4.81 16.92
C GLN A 401 -33.20 -5.68 16.58
N ARG A 402 -33.32 -6.09 15.31
CA ARG A 402 -34.52 -6.80 14.81
C ARG A 402 -34.50 -8.30 15.05
N SER A 403 -33.39 -8.87 15.52
CA SER A 403 -33.24 -10.33 15.61
C SER A 403 -32.68 -10.76 16.97
N ARG A 404 -33.20 -11.86 17.54
CA ARG A 404 -32.60 -12.56 18.70
C ARG A 404 -31.21 -13.16 18.38
N LEU A 405 -30.57 -12.76 17.28
CA LEU A 405 -29.32 -13.35 16.81
C LEU A 405 -28.08 -12.67 17.42
N SER A 406 -28.24 -11.49 18.04
CA SER A 406 -27.17 -10.83 18.79
C SER A 406 -26.58 -11.73 19.88
N CYS A 407 -27.36 -12.68 20.41
CA CYS A 407 -26.91 -13.59 21.45
C CYS A 407 -25.92 -14.68 21.03
N TYR A 408 -25.71 -14.83 19.71
CA TYR A 408 -24.76 -15.78 19.14
C TYR A 408 -23.49 -15.11 18.62
N VAL A 409 -23.41 -13.78 18.65
CA VAL A 409 -22.17 -13.07 18.27
C VAL A 409 -21.17 -13.26 19.41
N GLU A 410 -20.01 -13.82 19.13
CA GLU A 410 -18.94 -14.03 20.12
C GLU A 410 -17.72 -13.12 19.86
N GLU A 411 -17.50 -12.78 18.58
CA GLU A 411 -16.38 -11.96 18.10
C GLU A 411 -16.89 -10.85 17.17
N ILE A 412 -16.62 -9.60 17.51
CA ILE A 412 -16.80 -8.46 16.61
C ILE A 412 -15.43 -8.04 16.08
N VAL A 413 -15.31 -7.86 14.77
CA VAL A 413 -14.11 -7.39 14.09
C VAL A 413 -14.42 -6.04 13.44
N PHE A 414 -13.93 -4.95 14.01
CA PHE A 414 -13.96 -3.66 13.35
C PHE A 414 -12.82 -3.56 12.33
N SER A 415 -13.12 -3.03 11.16
CA SER A 415 -12.14 -2.69 10.12
C SER A 415 -12.39 -1.28 9.65
N SER A 416 -11.36 -0.45 9.56
CA SER A 416 -11.53 0.88 8.99
C SER A 416 -11.30 0.87 7.47
N PRO A 417 -12.19 1.46 6.67
CA PRO A 417 -11.90 1.75 5.27
C PRO A 417 -10.91 2.91 5.18
N GLU A 418 -9.97 2.85 4.23
CA GLU A 418 -8.90 3.85 4.11
C GLU A 418 -9.38 5.29 3.83
N VAL A 419 -10.66 5.55 3.51
CA VAL A 419 -11.06 6.74 2.71
C VAL A 419 -12.26 7.56 3.21
N GLU A 420 -13.01 7.21 4.26
CA GLU A 420 -14.22 8.00 4.64
C GLU A 420 -14.08 8.85 5.91
N GLY A 421 -14.84 9.96 5.95
CA GLY A 421 -14.83 10.97 7.03
C GLY A 421 -15.42 10.42 8.32
N THR A 422 -14.76 10.73 9.44
CA THR A 422 -14.96 10.07 10.75
C THR A 422 -16.01 10.74 11.65
N ASP A 423 -16.59 11.86 11.24
CA ASP A 423 -17.29 12.79 12.13
C ASP A 423 -18.58 12.24 12.77
N ASN A 424 -19.11 11.10 12.28
CA ASN A 424 -20.30 10.44 12.85
C ASN A 424 -20.06 8.98 13.30
N ILE A 425 -18.80 8.52 13.35
CA ILE A 425 -18.49 7.12 13.70
C ILE A 425 -18.64 6.88 15.21
N GLN A 426 -18.27 7.84 16.04
CA GLN A 426 -18.28 7.69 17.51
C GLN A 426 -19.67 7.39 18.07
N GLY A 427 -20.68 8.20 17.70
CA GLY A 427 -22.06 8.00 18.19
C GLY A 427 -22.66 6.67 17.73
N LEU A 428 -22.35 6.23 16.51
CA LEU A 428 -22.81 4.95 15.98
C LEU A 428 -22.08 3.76 16.62
N LEU A 429 -20.78 3.88 16.88
CA LEU A 429 -20.04 2.88 17.66
C LEU A 429 -20.62 2.72 19.06
N GLN A 430 -20.91 3.82 19.74
CA GLN A 430 -21.50 3.78 21.08
C GLN A 430 -22.85 3.06 21.08
N ASN A 431 -23.74 3.40 20.13
CA ASN A 431 -25.03 2.73 19.97
C ASN A 431 -24.88 1.24 19.65
N LEU A 432 -23.95 0.88 18.75
CA LEU A 432 -23.70 -0.52 18.40
C LEU A 432 -23.22 -1.33 19.62
N LEU A 433 -22.26 -0.79 20.37
CA LEU A 433 -21.70 -1.46 21.54
C LEU A 433 -22.75 -1.63 22.65
N GLN A 434 -23.60 -0.62 22.88
CA GLN A 434 -24.70 -0.72 23.82
C GLN A 434 -25.74 -1.77 23.39
N MET A 435 -26.00 -1.91 22.09
CA MET A 435 -26.98 -2.87 21.53
C MET A 435 -26.44 -4.31 21.48
N ALA A 436 -25.18 -4.50 21.10
CA ALA A 436 -24.52 -5.80 21.03
C ALA A 436 -24.46 -6.49 22.42
N TRP A 437 -24.54 -5.70 23.49
CA TRP A 437 -24.44 -6.12 24.88
C TRP A 437 -25.68 -6.80 25.48
N ILE A 438 -26.78 -6.94 24.72
CA ILE A 438 -27.94 -7.73 25.20
C ILE A 438 -27.57 -9.23 25.36
N SER A 439 -26.36 -9.63 24.94
CA SER A 439 -25.82 -10.96 25.16
C SER A 439 -24.64 -11.00 26.13
N GLU A 440 -24.81 -11.70 27.25
CA GLU A 440 -23.72 -12.08 28.18
C GLU A 440 -22.61 -12.96 27.53
N ASN A 441 -22.78 -13.39 26.27
CA ASN A 441 -21.87 -14.29 25.59
C ASN A 441 -20.74 -13.57 24.82
N GLN A 442 -20.81 -12.24 24.63
CA GLN A 442 -19.76 -11.51 23.91
C GLN A 442 -18.49 -11.41 24.76
N ARG A 443 -17.44 -12.10 24.32
CA ARG A 443 -16.17 -12.22 25.06
C ARG A 443 -14.96 -11.73 24.29
N SER A 444 -15.05 -11.52 22.98
CA SER A 444 -13.91 -11.11 22.16
C SER A 444 -14.22 -9.91 21.26
N LEU A 445 -13.34 -8.91 21.31
CA LEU A 445 -13.34 -7.79 20.38
C LEU A 445 -12.04 -7.77 19.58
N VAL A 446 -12.15 -7.54 18.28
CA VAL A 446 -11.03 -7.30 17.38
C VAL A 446 -11.19 -5.94 16.73
N VAL A 447 -10.16 -5.12 16.84
CA VAL A 447 -10.10 -3.79 16.23
C VAL A 447 -8.99 -3.80 15.20
N ARG A 448 -9.31 -3.56 13.93
CA ARG A 448 -8.38 -3.32 12.84
C ARG A 448 -8.57 -1.89 12.40
N SER A 449 -7.77 -0.97 12.94
CA SER A 449 -7.88 0.44 12.62
C SER A 449 -6.52 0.97 12.16
N ALA A 450 -6.55 1.79 11.12
CA ALA A 450 -5.37 2.41 10.54
C ALA A 450 -5.16 3.85 11.03
N ARG A 451 -6.07 4.39 11.86
CA ARG A 451 -6.04 5.79 12.30
C ARG A 451 -6.10 5.90 13.81
N ARG A 452 -5.37 6.87 14.36
CA ARG A 452 -5.30 7.11 15.81
C ARG A 452 -6.64 7.55 16.39
N SER A 453 -7.39 8.39 15.66
CA SER A 453 -8.69 8.91 16.08
C SER A 453 -9.76 7.83 16.25
N GLU A 454 -9.80 6.85 15.33
CA GLU A 454 -10.74 5.73 15.39
C GLU A 454 -10.45 4.81 16.57
N PHE A 455 -9.17 4.55 16.83
CA PHE A 455 -8.75 3.78 18.00
C PHE A 455 -9.27 4.45 19.28
N ILE A 456 -9.06 5.77 19.43
CA ILE A 456 -9.57 6.54 20.56
C ILE A 456 -11.10 6.45 20.65
N ALA A 457 -11.81 6.68 19.54
CA ALA A 457 -13.27 6.62 19.50
C ALA A 457 -13.81 5.24 19.92
N ILE A 458 -13.14 4.15 19.55
CA ILE A 458 -13.51 2.80 19.98
C ILE A 458 -13.30 2.63 21.48
N PHE A 459 -12.18 3.09 22.04
CA PHE A 459 -11.96 3.00 23.50
C PHE A 459 -12.95 3.86 24.29
N GLU A 460 -13.28 5.06 23.82
CA GLU A 460 -14.32 5.89 24.44
C GLU A 460 -15.70 5.22 24.36
N ALA A 461 -16.00 4.60 23.22
CA ALA A 461 -17.24 3.85 23.06
C ALA A 461 -17.27 2.61 23.98
N LEU A 462 -16.15 1.90 24.16
CA LEU A 462 -16.01 0.80 25.14
C LEU A 462 -16.15 1.27 26.59
N TYR A 463 -15.62 2.44 26.91
CA TYR A 463 -15.74 3.05 28.22
C TYR A 463 -17.20 3.33 28.56
N THR A 464 -17.85 4.12 27.71
CA THR A 464 -19.22 4.60 27.92
C THR A 464 -20.25 3.48 27.93
N SER A 465 -19.96 2.36 27.27
CA SER A 465 -20.85 1.20 27.23
C SER A 465 -20.67 0.24 28.41
N GLY A 466 -19.62 0.41 29.24
CA GLY A 466 -19.40 -0.42 30.43
C GLY A 466 -19.08 -1.89 30.12
N LEU A 467 -18.57 -2.18 28.92
CA LEU A 467 -18.39 -3.54 28.44
C LEU A 467 -17.25 -4.26 29.17
N ARG A 468 -17.56 -5.38 29.80
CA ARG A 468 -16.57 -6.35 30.29
C ARG A 468 -16.09 -7.29 29.17
N LEU A 469 -15.01 -6.93 28.48
CA LEU A 469 -14.38 -7.76 27.47
C LEU A 469 -13.44 -8.79 28.12
N GLN A 470 -13.50 -10.07 27.72
CA GLN A 470 -12.51 -11.06 28.16
C GLN A 470 -11.28 -11.09 27.25
N SER A 471 -11.45 -10.79 25.96
CA SER A 471 -10.39 -10.79 24.96
C SER A 471 -10.45 -9.56 24.07
N LEU A 472 -9.32 -8.90 23.89
CA LEU A 472 -9.15 -7.74 23.03
C LEU A 472 -7.99 -8.01 22.06
N ARG A 473 -8.23 -7.83 20.75
CA ARG A 473 -7.20 -7.90 19.71
C ARG A 473 -7.12 -6.57 18.98
N LEU A 474 -5.96 -5.93 18.98
CA LEU A 474 -5.74 -4.61 18.39
C LEU A 474 -4.76 -4.69 17.24
N TYR A 475 -5.13 -4.23 16.05
CA TYR A 475 -4.23 -4.06 14.93
C TYR A 475 -4.21 -2.57 14.63
N TYR A 476 -3.06 -1.95 14.89
CA TYR A 476 -2.86 -0.51 14.78
C TYR A 476 -1.70 -0.24 13.82
N ASP A 477 -1.99 0.53 12.78
CA ASP A 477 -1.02 1.04 11.82
C ASP A 477 -0.76 2.51 12.13
N ALA A 478 0.42 2.84 12.68
CA ALA A 478 0.76 4.22 13.05
C ALA A 478 1.11 5.12 11.86
N GLY A 479 1.14 4.57 10.64
CA GLY A 479 1.76 5.22 9.48
C GLY A 479 0.86 6.05 8.57
N VAL A 480 -0.44 6.06 8.79
CA VAL A 480 -1.38 6.66 7.84
C VAL A 480 -1.72 8.11 8.19
N ASP A 481 -1.59 8.52 9.45
CA ASP A 481 -1.89 9.89 9.89
C ASP A 481 -0.63 10.79 9.85
N THR A 482 -0.34 11.37 8.69
CA THR A 482 0.80 12.31 8.52
C THR A 482 0.55 13.73 9.06
N GLY A 483 -0.65 14.00 9.61
CA GLY A 483 -1.03 15.33 10.09
C GLY A 483 -0.50 15.64 11.50
N PRO A 484 0.00 16.85 11.78
CA PRO A 484 0.32 17.28 13.15
C PRO A 484 -0.99 17.48 13.93
N VAL A 485 -1.46 16.45 14.64
CA VAL A 485 -2.62 16.57 15.52
C VAL A 485 -2.13 17.04 16.89
N SER A 486 -2.11 18.36 17.10
CA SER A 486 -1.74 19.01 18.37
C SER A 486 -2.80 18.87 19.48
N TYR A 487 -3.86 18.08 19.27
CA TYR A 487 -4.99 17.94 20.19
C TYR A 487 -4.86 16.65 21.02
N PHE A 488 -3.86 16.62 21.90
CA PHE A 488 -3.78 15.62 22.98
C PHE A 488 -4.15 16.17 24.37
N GLY A 489 -4.50 17.46 24.45
CA GLY A 489 -4.93 18.10 25.70
C GLY A 489 -6.18 17.47 26.34
N ASP A 490 -7.00 16.75 25.57
CA ASP A 490 -8.28 16.17 26.02
C ASP A 490 -8.23 14.65 26.31
N PHE A 491 -7.04 14.04 26.37
CA PHE A 491 -6.82 12.67 26.87
C PHE A 491 -7.11 12.38 28.37
N PRO A 492 -7.42 13.33 29.30
CA PRO A 492 -7.69 13.01 30.71
C PRO A 492 -8.82 12.00 30.96
N ARG A 493 -9.71 11.75 29.98
CA ARG A 493 -10.84 10.82 30.13
C ARG A 493 -10.45 9.34 30.14
N LEU A 494 -9.23 8.97 29.75
CA LEU A 494 -8.82 7.57 29.80
C LEU A 494 -8.62 7.03 31.21
N MET A 495 -8.39 7.87 32.23
CA MET A 495 -8.20 7.37 33.60
C MET A 495 -9.41 6.58 34.11
N ASP A 496 -10.60 6.85 33.57
CA ASP A 496 -11.82 6.19 34.01
C ASP A 496 -12.08 4.84 33.31
N LEU A 497 -11.30 4.46 32.29
CA LEU A 497 -11.44 3.16 31.60
C LEU A 497 -11.15 1.92 32.48
N GLY A 498 -10.66 2.12 33.71
CA GLY A 498 -10.14 1.07 34.59
C GLY A 498 -11.09 -0.11 34.77
N PRO A 499 -12.38 0.10 35.09
CA PRO A 499 -13.33 -1.00 35.28
C PRO A 499 -13.55 -1.86 34.02
N THR A 500 -13.63 -1.24 32.84
CA THR A 500 -13.82 -1.93 31.56
C THR A 500 -12.58 -2.74 31.20
N LEU A 501 -11.39 -2.11 31.25
CA LEU A 501 -10.14 -2.73 30.84
C LEU A 501 -9.62 -3.78 31.83
N SER A 502 -9.93 -3.64 33.11
CA SER A 502 -9.57 -4.63 34.14
C SER A 502 -10.27 -5.98 33.99
N SER A 503 -11.27 -6.10 33.11
CA SER A 503 -11.92 -7.39 32.82
C SER A 503 -11.21 -8.21 31.74
N ILE A 504 -10.29 -7.59 30.98
CA ILE A 504 -9.58 -8.22 29.87
C ILE A 504 -8.60 -9.25 30.41
N ARG A 505 -8.79 -10.52 30.02
CA ARG A 505 -7.90 -11.63 30.34
C ARG A 505 -6.94 -11.96 29.20
N LYS A 506 -7.33 -11.68 27.95
CA LYS A 506 -6.50 -11.96 26.77
C LYS A 506 -6.32 -10.72 25.91
N LEU A 507 -5.09 -10.20 25.86
CA LEU A 507 -4.71 -9.08 25.02
C LEU A 507 -3.81 -9.57 23.89
N THR A 508 -4.18 -9.27 22.65
CA THR A 508 -3.29 -9.42 21.49
C THR A 508 -3.18 -8.05 20.84
N TRP A 509 -1.99 -7.66 20.41
CA TRP A 509 -1.91 -6.52 19.52
C TRP A 509 -0.87 -6.72 18.42
N SER A 510 -0.99 -5.92 17.38
CA SER A 510 -0.01 -5.76 16.32
C SER A 510 0.16 -4.28 16.05
N LEU A 511 1.34 -3.77 16.34
CA LEU A 511 1.71 -2.37 16.18
C LEU A 511 2.67 -2.25 15.01
N LEU A 512 2.30 -1.50 13.98
CA LEU A 512 3.24 -1.03 12.97
C LEU A 512 3.80 0.32 13.46
N ILE A 513 5.06 0.32 13.89
CA ILE A 513 5.72 1.50 14.48
C ILE A 513 6.51 2.24 13.38
N GLU A 514 6.23 3.54 13.24
CA GLU A 514 7.02 4.50 12.47
C GLU A 514 7.85 5.41 13.38
N ASP A 515 8.77 6.21 12.82
CA ASP A 515 9.73 7.03 13.59
C ASP A 515 9.09 8.06 14.55
N ARG A 516 7.78 8.33 14.42
CA ARG A 516 7.02 9.26 15.30
C ARG A 516 6.30 8.58 16.48
N ALA A 517 6.53 7.30 16.72
CA ALA A 517 5.74 6.50 17.65
C ALA A 517 5.90 6.81 19.16
N THR A 518 6.68 7.80 19.57
CA THR A 518 6.91 8.09 21.00
C THR A 518 5.60 8.43 21.74
N GLU A 519 4.70 9.16 21.10
CA GLU A 519 3.38 9.48 21.67
C GLU A 519 2.47 8.25 21.75
N ASP A 520 2.42 7.46 20.68
CA ASP A 520 1.61 6.24 20.62
C ASP A 520 2.03 5.22 21.68
N LEU A 521 3.34 5.13 21.94
CA LEU A 521 3.90 4.31 23.01
C LEU A 521 3.49 4.78 24.41
N ALA A 522 3.37 6.09 24.63
CA ALA A 522 2.86 6.63 25.90
C ALA A 522 1.39 6.22 26.11
N ILE A 523 0.57 6.26 25.06
CA ILE A 523 -0.83 5.78 25.11
C ILE A 523 -0.88 4.29 25.41
N ILE A 524 -0.08 3.49 24.71
CA ILE A 524 -0.03 2.04 24.91
C ILE A 524 0.42 1.72 26.34
N LYS A 525 1.44 2.42 26.84
CA LYS A 525 1.90 2.29 28.23
C LYS A 525 0.79 2.58 29.23
N GLN A 526 0.04 3.68 29.01
CA GLN A 526 -1.09 4.03 29.86
C GLN A 526 -2.18 2.96 29.81
N LEU A 527 -2.60 2.53 28.62
CA LEU A 527 -3.60 1.48 28.44
C LEU A 527 -3.20 0.17 29.14
N LEU A 528 -1.93 -0.24 28.99
CA LEU A 528 -1.40 -1.42 29.66
C LEU A 528 -1.47 -1.31 31.19
N SER A 529 -1.17 -0.14 31.74
CA SER A 529 -1.23 0.07 33.19
C SER A 529 -2.64 -0.13 33.77
N MET A 530 -3.67 -0.05 32.92
CA MET A 530 -5.07 -0.25 33.30
C MET A 530 -5.54 -1.70 33.16
N MET A 531 -4.78 -2.55 32.45
CA MET A 531 -5.13 -3.93 32.11
C MET A 531 -4.44 -4.95 33.04
N THR A 532 -4.63 -4.82 34.35
CA THR A 532 -3.90 -5.63 35.36
C THR A 532 -4.32 -7.11 35.42
N SER A 533 -5.52 -7.44 34.91
CA SER A 533 -6.06 -8.81 34.92
C SER A 533 -5.70 -9.64 33.68
N VAL A 534 -4.82 -9.14 32.81
CA VAL A 534 -4.41 -9.88 31.62
C VAL A 534 -3.62 -11.13 32.05
N GLU A 535 -4.08 -12.28 31.56
CA GLU A 535 -3.49 -13.61 31.76
C GLU A 535 -2.77 -14.10 30.48
N VAL A 536 -3.16 -13.62 29.31
CA VAL A 536 -2.56 -14.00 28.01
C VAL A 536 -2.22 -12.74 27.23
N LEU A 537 -0.94 -12.52 26.97
CA LEU A 537 -0.43 -11.32 26.29
C LEU A 537 0.31 -11.71 25.00
N ASN A 538 -0.21 -11.32 23.84
CA ASN A 538 0.38 -11.64 22.53
C ASN A 538 0.71 -10.40 21.69
N PRO A 539 1.72 -9.63 22.08
CA PRO A 539 2.07 -8.41 21.39
C PRO A 539 3.02 -8.66 20.21
N SER A 540 2.69 -8.06 19.07
CA SER A 540 3.49 -8.09 17.85
C SER A 540 3.94 -6.68 17.48
N TRP A 541 5.22 -6.52 17.19
CA TRP A 541 5.80 -5.28 16.71
C TRP A 541 6.28 -5.47 15.28
N TYR A 542 5.83 -4.59 14.41
CA TYR A 542 6.25 -4.54 13.02
C TYR A 542 6.88 -3.18 12.78
N ARG A 543 7.96 -3.18 12.01
CA ARG A 543 8.82 -2.03 11.78
C ARG A 543 8.68 -1.56 10.34
N ARG A 544 8.42 -0.27 10.12
CA ARG A 544 8.48 0.33 8.77
C ARG A 544 9.77 1.10 8.49
N SER A 545 10.37 1.73 9.52
CA SER A 545 11.55 2.60 9.36
C SER A 545 12.88 1.85 9.32
N SER A 546 13.94 2.45 8.79
CA SER A 546 15.33 1.95 8.83
C SER A 546 16.14 2.42 10.06
N SER A 547 15.58 3.27 10.93
CA SER A 547 16.29 3.76 12.13
C SER A 547 16.21 2.76 13.31
N LEU A 548 17.36 2.32 13.85
CA LEU A 548 17.43 1.30 14.93
C LEU A 548 17.33 1.89 16.36
N ASN A 549 17.58 3.19 16.52
CA ASN A 549 17.81 3.79 17.84
C ASN A 549 16.52 4.16 18.60
N SER A 550 15.45 4.53 17.90
CA SER A 550 14.15 4.86 18.52
C SER A 550 13.45 3.62 19.09
N GLU A 551 13.74 2.43 18.57
CA GLU A 551 13.03 1.19 18.90
C GLU A 551 13.40 0.59 20.26
N VAL A 552 14.68 0.66 20.66
CA VAL A 552 15.18 0.17 21.95
C VAL A 552 14.34 0.71 23.11
N GLN A 553 13.92 1.96 22.99
CA GLN A 553 13.19 2.66 24.03
C GLN A 553 11.72 2.21 24.10
N SER A 554 11.15 1.74 22.99
CA SER A 554 9.73 1.44 22.88
C SER A 554 9.26 0.32 23.80
N PHE A 555 9.79 -0.89 23.65
CA PHE A 555 9.40 -2.02 24.51
C PHE A 555 9.85 -1.80 25.96
N SER A 556 11.06 -1.28 26.16
CA SER A 556 11.59 -1.01 27.51
C SER A 556 10.67 -0.05 28.29
N SER A 557 10.06 0.94 27.61
CA SER A 557 9.11 1.86 28.25
C SER A 557 7.80 1.19 28.70
N CYS A 558 7.40 0.09 28.06
CA CYS A 558 6.20 -0.68 28.35
C CYS A 558 6.45 -1.86 29.31
N LEU A 559 7.68 -2.09 29.77
CA LEU A 559 8.01 -3.23 30.63
C LEU A 559 7.27 -3.20 31.97
N ASP A 560 7.29 -2.08 32.69
CA ASP A 560 6.72 -2.05 34.06
C ASP A 560 5.23 -2.42 34.08
N PRO A 561 4.37 -1.85 33.20
CA PRO A 561 2.97 -2.26 33.13
C PRO A 561 2.77 -3.73 32.79
N ILE A 562 3.60 -4.29 31.89
CA ILE A 562 3.52 -5.70 31.49
C ILE A 562 3.91 -6.61 32.65
N LEU A 563 4.96 -6.24 33.40
CA LEU A 563 5.46 -7.00 34.54
C LEU A 563 4.50 -6.96 35.73
N ALA A 564 3.69 -5.91 35.86
CA ALA A 564 2.62 -5.83 36.86
C ALA A 564 1.44 -6.80 36.57
N MET A 565 1.36 -7.40 35.37
CA MET A 565 0.29 -8.33 35.00
C MET A 565 0.52 -9.74 35.54
N LYS A 566 -0.58 -10.46 35.81
CA LYS A 566 -0.56 -11.87 36.21
C LYS A 566 -0.61 -12.81 35.00
N LEU A 567 0.37 -12.66 34.12
CA LEU A 567 0.48 -13.44 32.89
C LEU A 567 0.64 -14.92 33.21
N THR A 568 -0.09 -15.75 32.48
CA THR A 568 0.06 -17.21 32.41
C THR A 568 0.78 -17.60 31.12
N GLU A 569 0.51 -16.87 30.04
CA GLU A 569 1.10 -17.04 28.71
C GLU A 569 1.50 -15.68 28.13
N CYS A 570 2.68 -15.61 27.49
CA CYS A 570 3.10 -14.42 26.76
C CYS A 570 3.79 -14.79 25.44
N THR A 571 3.39 -14.15 24.35
CA THR A 571 4.00 -14.28 23.03
C THR A 571 4.55 -12.94 22.56
N LEU A 572 5.88 -12.80 22.57
CA LEU A 572 6.57 -11.63 22.03
C LEU A 572 6.92 -11.89 20.56
N THR A 573 6.43 -11.04 19.66
CA THR A 573 6.70 -11.17 18.22
C THR A 573 7.30 -9.91 17.61
N GLY A 574 8.34 -10.05 16.79
CA GLY A 574 8.87 -8.97 15.94
C GLY A 574 9.62 -7.85 16.68
N LEU A 575 10.07 -8.11 17.91
CA LEU A 575 10.71 -7.11 18.76
C LEU A 575 12.19 -6.90 18.43
N TYR A 576 12.60 -5.64 18.41
CA TYR A 576 14.00 -5.23 18.52
C TYR A 576 14.28 -4.83 19.96
N ILE A 577 15.16 -5.57 20.65
CA ILE A 577 15.32 -5.47 22.10
C ILE A 577 16.77 -5.60 22.52
N GLN A 578 17.14 -4.96 23.63
CA GLN A 578 18.45 -5.15 24.28
C GLN A 578 18.42 -6.37 25.21
N GLU A 579 19.57 -7.01 25.41
CA GLU A 579 19.69 -8.16 26.30
C GLU A 579 19.17 -7.85 27.70
N ASN A 580 19.52 -6.71 28.28
CA ASN A 580 19.10 -6.32 29.62
C ASN A 580 17.57 -6.24 29.77
N SER A 581 16.88 -5.64 28.81
CA SER A 581 15.42 -5.51 28.82
C SER A 581 14.73 -6.87 28.67
N LEU A 582 15.22 -7.74 27.78
CA LEU A 582 14.66 -9.08 27.60
C LEU A 582 14.92 -9.95 28.84
N ARG A 583 16.13 -9.85 29.41
CA ARG A 583 16.56 -10.56 30.61
C ARG A 583 15.71 -10.16 31.81
N GLN A 584 15.49 -8.85 32.01
CA GLN A 584 14.62 -8.33 33.04
C GLN A 584 13.19 -8.87 32.88
N PHE A 585 12.63 -8.77 31.67
CA PHE A 585 11.30 -9.30 31.38
C PHE A 585 11.17 -10.78 31.73
N LEU A 586 12.09 -11.63 31.25
CA LEU A 586 12.04 -13.07 31.50
C LEU A 586 12.29 -13.42 32.97
N ALA A 587 13.13 -12.66 33.66
CA ALA A 587 13.39 -12.86 35.09
C ALA A 587 12.18 -12.50 35.96
N GLU A 588 11.46 -11.43 35.62
CA GLU A 588 10.41 -10.84 36.47
C GLU A 588 8.98 -11.24 36.05
N THR A 589 8.76 -11.69 34.81
CA THR A 589 7.41 -12.06 34.33
C THR A 589 6.80 -13.21 35.14
N SER A 590 5.49 -13.18 35.36
CA SER A 590 4.74 -14.29 35.98
C SER A 590 4.37 -15.42 35.00
N ALA A 591 4.57 -15.21 33.69
CA ALA A 591 4.19 -16.16 32.65
C ALA A 591 4.97 -17.48 32.75
N LYS A 592 4.25 -18.59 32.69
CA LYS A 592 4.80 -19.95 32.66
C LYS A 592 5.02 -20.48 31.24
N ARG A 593 4.28 -19.92 30.28
CA ARG A 593 4.36 -20.26 28.85
C ARG A 593 4.87 -19.05 28.08
N ILE A 594 6.05 -19.15 27.48
CA ILE A 594 6.67 -18.05 26.72
C ILE A 594 6.85 -18.42 25.26
N THR A 595 6.48 -17.52 24.36
CA THR A 595 6.83 -17.61 22.95
C THR A 595 7.65 -16.39 22.54
N LEU A 596 8.83 -16.63 21.95
CA LEU A 596 9.70 -15.62 21.36
C LEU A 596 9.79 -15.86 19.85
N ASP A 597 9.12 -15.03 19.05
CA ASP A 597 9.01 -15.20 17.59
C ASP A 597 9.59 -13.96 16.88
N HIS A 598 10.61 -14.11 16.03
CA HIS A 598 11.27 -13.00 15.34
C HIS A 598 11.80 -11.90 16.30
N ILE A 599 12.55 -12.30 17.32
CA ILE A 599 13.23 -11.36 18.21
C ILE A 599 14.60 -11.00 17.64
N TYR A 600 14.91 -9.71 17.62
CA TYR A 600 16.18 -9.13 17.17
C TYR A 600 16.91 -8.52 18.36
N MET A 601 17.97 -9.19 18.82
CA MET A 601 18.83 -8.74 19.90
C MET A 601 19.77 -7.63 19.39
N LEU A 602 19.48 -6.38 19.76
CA LEU A 602 20.23 -5.19 19.31
C LEU A 602 21.61 -5.06 19.94
N SER A 603 21.72 -5.44 21.21
CA SER A 603 22.96 -5.48 21.97
C SER A 603 22.95 -6.67 22.93
N GLY A 604 24.13 -7.23 23.18
CA GLY A 604 24.30 -8.41 24.03
C GLY A 604 24.24 -9.74 23.27
N THR A 605 23.94 -10.82 23.99
CA THR A 605 23.92 -12.21 23.51
C THR A 605 22.68 -12.97 24.01
N TYR A 606 22.33 -14.06 23.33
CA TYR A 606 21.26 -14.95 23.80
C TYR A 606 21.70 -15.93 24.90
N GLU A 607 22.98 -15.94 25.30
CA GLU A 607 23.49 -16.89 26.28
C GLU A 607 22.82 -16.73 27.65
N THR A 608 22.71 -15.49 28.14
CA THR A 608 22.05 -15.16 29.40
C THR A 608 20.54 -15.38 29.32
N VAL A 609 19.93 -15.07 28.17
CA VAL A 609 18.50 -15.30 27.90
C VAL A 609 18.18 -16.79 27.98
N PHE A 610 18.97 -17.65 27.34
CA PHE A 610 18.79 -19.10 27.41
C PHE A 610 19.10 -19.67 28.79
N THR A 611 20.05 -19.07 29.53
CA THR A 611 20.29 -19.45 30.92
C THR A 611 19.04 -19.23 31.77
N ILE A 612 18.32 -18.12 31.59
CA ILE A 612 17.05 -17.87 32.29
C ILE A 612 15.95 -18.82 31.83
N LEU A 613 15.83 -19.07 30.52
CA LEU A 613 14.80 -19.97 29.98
C LEU A 613 14.98 -21.43 30.45
N ASN A 614 16.22 -21.87 30.71
CA ASN A 614 16.51 -23.22 31.20
C ASN A 614 16.25 -23.39 32.71
N ASN A 615 15.85 -22.33 33.43
CA ASN A 615 15.46 -22.46 34.83
C ASN A 615 14.09 -23.17 34.97
N GLU A 616 13.80 -23.71 36.15
CA GLU A 616 12.52 -24.38 36.46
C GLU A 616 11.29 -23.45 36.47
N LYS A 617 11.44 -22.20 36.02
CA LYS A 617 10.40 -21.19 35.99
C LYS A 617 9.36 -21.42 34.88
N PHE A 618 9.79 -21.91 33.72
CA PHE A 618 8.93 -22.03 32.54
C PHE A 618 8.55 -23.48 32.27
N ASP A 619 7.25 -23.74 32.20
CA ASP A 619 6.71 -25.07 31.84
C ASP A 619 6.72 -25.27 30.32
N TYR A 620 6.72 -24.19 29.54
CA TYR A 620 6.71 -24.21 28.09
C TYR A 620 7.46 -23.02 27.53
N PHE A 621 8.27 -23.27 26.50
CA PHE A 621 8.70 -22.19 25.61
C PHE A 621 8.75 -22.59 24.14
N HIS A 622 8.50 -21.60 23.29
CA HIS A 622 8.68 -21.67 21.85
C HIS A 622 9.62 -20.56 21.39
N LEU A 623 10.70 -20.92 20.71
CA LEU A 623 11.68 -19.98 20.18
C LEU A 623 11.73 -20.13 18.66
N ASN A 624 11.50 -19.05 17.93
CA ASN A 624 11.52 -19.06 16.47
C ASN A 624 12.16 -17.78 15.92
N CYS A 625 12.98 -17.93 14.88
CA CYS A 625 13.56 -16.81 14.14
C CYS A 625 14.36 -15.79 14.98
N LEU A 626 15.08 -16.23 16.02
CA LEU A 626 15.90 -15.34 16.86
C LEU A 626 17.16 -14.84 16.11
N GLN A 627 17.50 -13.56 16.25
CA GLN A 627 18.65 -12.94 15.59
C GLN A 627 19.46 -12.07 16.54
N GLN A 628 20.77 -12.14 16.46
CA GLN A 628 21.70 -11.27 17.19
C GLN A 628 22.34 -10.27 16.22
N CYS A 629 22.14 -8.99 16.51
CA CYS A 629 22.68 -7.88 15.74
C CYS A 629 24.03 -7.46 16.32
N LYS A 630 25.03 -7.27 15.45
CA LYS A 630 26.32 -6.65 15.80
C LYS A 630 26.67 -5.64 14.71
N GLY A 631 26.31 -4.37 14.94
CA GLY A 631 26.35 -3.34 13.90
C GLY A 631 25.36 -3.65 12.77
N ARG A 632 25.84 -3.67 11.52
CA ARG A 632 25.03 -4.05 10.35
C ARG A 632 24.89 -5.57 10.17
N GLU A 633 25.69 -6.38 10.86
CA GLU A 633 25.60 -7.84 10.77
C GLU A 633 24.44 -8.38 11.60
N ARG A 634 23.63 -9.25 10.99
CA ARG A 634 22.56 -10.02 11.66
C ARG A 634 22.92 -11.50 11.63
N LYS A 635 23.16 -12.08 12.80
CA LYS A 635 23.47 -13.51 12.94
C LYS A 635 22.25 -14.24 13.48
N ARG A 636 21.75 -15.21 12.73
CA ARG A 636 20.59 -16.00 13.17
C ARG A 636 21.02 -17.10 14.12
N VAL A 637 20.24 -17.30 15.18
CA VAL A 637 20.40 -18.41 16.13
C VAL A 637 19.99 -19.71 15.46
N GLN A 638 20.79 -20.75 15.67
CA GLN A 638 20.51 -22.12 15.29
C GLN A 638 20.66 -23.02 16.50
N PHE A 639 19.70 -23.91 16.70
CA PHE A 639 19.68 -24.79 17.86
C PHE A 639 20.43 -26.09 17.56
N GLY A 640 21.22 -26.57 18.51
CA GLY A 640 21.98 -27.83 18.43
C GLY A 640 21.13 -29.09 18.59
N VAL A 641 19.87 -29.06 18.17
CA VAL A 641 18.95 -30.21 18.25
C VAL A 641 18.80 -30.89 16.88
N PRO A 642 18.55 -32.20 16.83
CA PRO A 642 18.20 -32.87 15.58
C PRO A 642 16.96 -32.24 14.94
N GLY A 643 17.04 -31.91 13.66
CA GLY A 643 15.93 -31.34 12.91
C GLY A 643 16.39 -30.68 11.61
N GLU A 644 15.49 -30.61 10.64
CA GLU A 644 15.79 -29.94 9.38
C GLU A 644 15.70 -28.41 9.51
N CYS A 645 16.75 -27.71 9.10
CA CYS A 645 16.67 -26.27 8.91
C CYS A 645 15.73 -25.95 7.74
N ARG A 646 14.71 -25.11 7.96
CA ARG A 646 13.81 -24.63 6.90
C ARG A 646 14.54 -23.91 5.75
N VAL A 647 15.77 -23.44 5.99
CA VAL A 647 16.59 -22.75 5.00
C VAL A 647 17.72 -23.68 4.56
N ARG A 648 17.77 -24.00 3.26
CA ARG A 648 18.86 -24.80 2.69
C ARG A 648 20.17 -24.00 2.79
N ILE A 649 21.14 -24.56 3.52
CA ILE A 649 22.51 -24.01 3.60
C ILE A 649 23.38 -24.86 2.69
N HIS A 650 24.16 -24.21 1.82
CA HIS A 650 24.91 -24.86 0.73
C HIS A 650 26.03 -25.82 1.15
N HIS A 651 26.23 -26.09 2.43
CA HIS A 651 27.37 -26.87 2.89
C HIS A 651 26.88 -28.04 3.75
N ASN A 652 27.46 -29.21 3.52
CA ASN A 652 27.11 -30.53 4.07
C ASN A 652 27.29 -30.67 5.60
N ARG A 653 27.32 -29.57 6.36
CA ARG A 653 27.27 -29.63 7.82
C ARG A 653 25.82 -29.72 8.22
N HIS A 654 25.48 -30.70 9.06
CA HIS A 654 24.18 -30.75 9.70
C HIS A 654 23.98 -29.47 10.49
N VAL A 655 23.07 -28.63 9.97
CA VAL A 655 22.70 -27.38 10.62
C VAL A 655 21.35 -27.60 11.26
N GLY A 656 21.30 -27.50 12.59
CA GLY A 656 20.05 -27.66 13.33
C GLY A 656 19.03 -26.54 13.04
N PRO A 657 17.79 -26.71 13.52
CA PRO A 657 16.68 -25.84 13.16
C PRO A 657 16.80 -24.42 13.76
N HIS A 658 16.03 -23.49 13.18
CA HIS A 658 15.85 -22.12 13.70
C HIS A 658 14.63 -21.99 14.63
N GLU A 659 13.94 -23.10 14.86
CA GLU A 659 12.72 -23.21 15.65
C GLU A 659 12.92 -24.34 16.65
N ILE A 660 12.57 -24.09 17.91
CA ILE A 660 12.54 -25.11 18.95
C ILE A 660 11.36 -24.86 19.87
N THR A 661 10.69 -25.95 20.26
CA THR A 661 9.63 -25.95 21.26
C THR A 661 10.04 -26.93 22.34
N ARG A 662 9.91 -26.54 23.61
CA ARG A 662 10.12 -27.44 24.75
C ARG A 662 8.99 -27.28 25.75
N GLU A 663 8.62 -28.39 26.38
CA GLU A 663 7.54 -28.45 27.37
C GLU A 663 7.90 -29.39 28.52
N GLY A 664 7.38 -29.09 29.71
CA GLY A 664 7.60 -29.85 30.93
C GLY A 664 9.09 -29.98 31.27
N LYS A 665 9.53 -31.21 31.55
CA LYS A 665 10.94 -31.50 31.91
C LYS A 665 11.94 -31.20 30.81
N GLU A 666 11.50 -31.04 29.55
CA GLU A 666 12.41 -30.67 28.48
C GLU A 666 12.78 -29.19 28.52
N ALA A 667 11.90 -28.33 29.06
CA ALA A 667 12.16 -26.90 29.19
C ALA A 667 13.40 -26.61 30.06
N THR A 668 13.70 -27.47 31.05
CA THR A 668 14.86 -27.28 31.96
C THR A 668 16.19 -27.80 31.40
N ARG A 669 16.18 -28.52 30.26
CA ARG A 669 17.41 -29.00 29.64
C ARG A 669 18.24 -27.81 29.14
N LYS A 670 19.56 -27.91 29.17
CA LYS A 670 20.42 -26.88 28.57
C LYS A 670 20.09 -26.69 27.07
N LEU A 671 19.98 -25.45 26.63
CA LEU A 671 19.86 -25.08 25.22
C LEU A 671 21.26 -24.93 24.61
N GLU A 672 21.59 -25.77 23.64
CA GLU A 672 22.78 -25.61 22.81
C GLU A 672 22.41 -24.81 21.56
N TYR A 673 23.23 -23.82 21.21
CA TYR A 673 23.01 -22.99 20.04
C TYR A 673 24.31 -22.50 19.42
N HIS A 674 24.23 -22.10 18.16
CA HIS A 674 25.32 -21.44 17.44
C HIS A 674 24.77 -20.29 16.60
N LEU A 675 25.63 -19.28 16.36
CA LEU A 675 25.32 -18.14 15.52
C LEU A 675 25.80 -18.38 14.10
N THR A 676 24.92 -18.17 13.12
CA THR A 676 25.30 -18.25 11.71
C THR A 676 26.11 -17.03 11.27
N ALA A 677 27.33 -17.26 10.80
CA ALA A 677 28.19 -16.21 10.26
C ALA A 677 27.87 -15.82 8.80
N LYS A 678 27.08 -16.63 8.08
CA LYS A 678 26.82 -16.42 6.64
C LYS A 678 25.45 -15.78 6.41
N LYS A 679 25.43 -14.79 5.52
CA LYS A 679 24.22 -14.19 4.93
C LYS A 679 23.40 -15.33 4.31
N LEU A 680 22.28 -15.70 4.94
CA LEU A 680 21.38 -16.71 4.41
C LEU A 680 20.81 -16.16 3.09
N ARG A 681 20.86 -16.94 2.01
CA ARG A 681 20.06 -16.60 0.82
C ARG A 681 18.60 -16.62 1.27
N GLY A 682 17.83 -15.60 0.84
CA GLY A 682 16.42 -15.48 1.19
C GLY A 682 15.64 -16.77 0.93
N LEU A 683 14.50 -16.93 1.62
CA LEU A 683 13.60 -18.08 1.47
C LEU A 683 13.43 -18.48 0.00
N THR A 684 13.31 -19.79 -0.27
CA THR A 684 12.90 -20.27 -1.59
C THR A 684 11.55 -19.66 -1.97
N ARG A 685 11.20 -19.62 -3.26
CA ARG A 685 9.91 -19.09 -3.72
C ARG A 685 8.72 -19.70 -2.95
N GLU A 686 8.73 -21.01 -2.78
CA GLU A 686 7.73 -21.74 -1.99
C GLU A 686 7.79 -21.40 -0.49
N GLY A 687 8.99 -21.26 0.07
CA GLY A 687 9.17 -20.85 1.46
C GLY A 687 8.65 -19.44 1.72
N ARG A 688 8.81 -18.51 0.76
CA ARG A 688 8.24 -17.16 0.80
C ARG A 688 6.72 -17.21 0.74
N GLN A 689 6.15 -17.96 -0.20
CA GLN A 689 4.69 -18.06 -0.34
C GLN A 689 4.06 -18.67 0.92
N LYS A 690 4.61 -19.78 1.43
CA LYS A 690 4.13 -20.39 2.69
C LYS A 690 4.26 -19.45 3.88
N TYR A 691 5.32 -18.63 3.92
CA TYR A 691 5.49 -17.61 4.96
C TYR A 691 4.45 -16.50 4.84
N LEU A 692 4.24 -15.96 3.63
CA LEU A 692 3.22 -14.94 3.36
C LEU A 692 1.81 -15.46 3.65
N ASP A 693 1.49 -16.70 3.27
CA ASP A 693 0.19 -17.32 3.58
C ASP A 693 0.01 -17.48 5.10
N LYS A 694 1.07 -17.88 5.82
CA LYS A 694 1.06 -18.00 7.29
C LYS A 694 0.89 -16.64 7.97
N MET A 695 1.60 -15.60 7.51
CA MET A 695 1.49 -14.24 8.04
C MET A 695 0.14 -13.62 7.70
N SER A 696 -0.37 -13.81 6.48
CA SER A 696 -1.70 -13.36 6.07
C SER A 696 -2.79 -14.00 6.93
N ARG A 697 -2.70 -15.31 7.23
CA ARG A 697 -3.62 -15.99 8.15
C ARG A 697 -3.52 -15.50 9.59
N ARG A 698 -2.30 -15.22 10.09
CA ARG A 698 -2.07 -14.76 11.48
C ARG A 698 -2.49 -13.31 11.68
N CYS A 699 -2.10 -12.43 10.78
CA CYS A 699 -2.29 -10.98 10.90
C CYS A 699 -3.63 -10.54 10.27
N GLY A 700 -4.25 -11.37 9.42
CA GLY A 700 -5.51 -11.03 8.75
C GLY A 700 -5.37 -9.95 7.67
N PHE A 701 -4.14 -9.66 7.25
CA PHE A 701 -3.79 -8.71 6.19
C PHE A 701 -3.42 -9.52 4.95
N SER A 702 -4.39 -9.88 4.10
CA SER A 702 -4.09 -10.42 2.75
C SER A 702 -3.79 -9.33 1.74
N GLU A 703 -4.29 -8.11 1.94
CA GLU A 703 -4.25 -7.03 0.92
C GLU A 703 -3.06 -6.07 1.08
N ILE A 704 -2.49 -5.91 2.29
CA ILE A 704 -1.49 -4.86 2.57
C ILE A 704 -0.03 -5.31 2.30
N TRP A 705 0.25 -6.62 2.21
CA TRP A 705 1.63 -7.15 2.09
C TRP A 705 2.22 -7.11 0.67
N GLY A 706 1.59 -6.42 -0.28
CA GLY A 706 2.07 -6.28 -1.66
C GLY A 706 3.34 -5.43 -1.83
N SER A 707 3.87 -4.82 -0.77
CA SER A 707 5.10 -4.01 -0.85
C SER A 707 6.36 -4.84 -0.54
N SER A 708 7.19 -5.02 -1.58
CA SER A 708 8.42 -5.84 -1.62
C SER A 708 9.53 -5.47 -0.63
N TYR A 709 9.34 -4.46 0.24
CA TYR A 709 10.39 -3.95 1.14
C TYR A 709 10.73 -4.88 2.32
N TYR A 710 9.81 -5.76 2.71
CA TYR A 710 10.00 -6.61 3.91
C TYR A 710 10.82 -7.89 3.68
N LEU A 711 11.17 -8.21 2.42
CA LEU A 711 11.82 -9.48 2.06
C LEU A 711 13.32 -9.40 1.78
N TYR A 712 13.93 -8.21 1.87
CA TYR A 712 15.37 -8.00 1.59
C TYR A 712 16.27 -7.93 2.84
N GLY A 713 15.73 -8.21 4.04
CA GLY A 713 16.46 -8.21 5.31
C GLY A 713 17.11 -9.53 5.70
#